data_AF-A0A9D9K291-F1
#
_entry.id   AF-A0A9D9K291-F1
#
_cell.length_a   1.000
_cell.length_b   1.000
_cell.length_c   1.000
_cell.angle_alpha   90.00
_cell.angle_beta   90.00
_cell.angle_gamma   90.00
#
_symmetry.space_group_name_H-M   'P 1'
#
loop_
_entity.id
_entity.type
_entity.pdbx_description
1 polymer ?
#
loop_
_entity_poly.entity_id
_entity_poly.type
_entity_poly.pdbx_seq_one_letter_code
_entity_poly.pdbx_strand_id
1 'polypeptide(L)'
;MKRSTRSSAERAAPSSSRIAAIYALALGCYVLLALIVTWPLALHFDRLLFGGIDGAPGRFDFAGSEEAGLHLWHLWWVSEAILNGINPFWTDLLFYPDGVQLYVQTLGAPNAVLTLPIYLLAGPVAAFNTAVLLGFALTGFGVFLLTYHYVRGFWEALACGVLVTLGPFHIAQLQNSHLNLFSLHWIPFYIYALALLDRGGERWRIACAAAIAALVVLSDWYWASICGVLTIVWMAARFAAVRERRMLARRYALFAMGTLILLAPFLAGMLMRRDVLPIGHQTRDAIRELYVYNSSVDLFGLFFPNVYNPLWGAQVEQWMRPIAEHFTPSVWYVPAGWTLMALAILGARTVWRRERHLALTAIVLWVLAMGPGLHVLGKDTGIPMPYALLDRLPLFGTARKPALFIAPVLMVMSIAAAQGLAQLRQGTPDAWRMLPIAGAVMAGLFELWLPPERVFLPLERPAVYEQIAARPGAVADLPLDVLETSRTLRSQMVHGQPIIGGFIARRPAYDSFNMPLLYTIGTMRALQQDVVPLDPSTLRAMQCFAPVRHVVVRTDLTTAREQEQVAETLRMLIGHVPTPEYEDAQYRWYELPLFANACRPFVYAGKGWDSVERNDNGLHRWGSADNTLWLVNPYDTPIHMTLALTLASYETPRPVELWHDQRLIAHWDVQRPVRTYRTGLTVPPGQTQLRLHAPTTFDPQSRRELSIAALKVRIADYVLESKR
;
A
#
# COMPACT_ATOMS: atom_id res chain seq x y z
N MET A 1 -62.46 18.67 -45.56
CA MET A 1 -62.37 18.39 -44.11
C MET A 1 -61.31 17.32 -43.86
N LYS A 2 -60.07 17.72 -43.53
CA LYS A 2 -58.96 16.81 -43.18
C LYS A 2 -58.84 16.75 -41.65
N ARG A 3 -59.04 15.57 -41.07
CA ARG A 3 -58.79 15.24 -39.66
C ARG A 3 -57.30 15.40 -39.36
N SER A 4 -56.99 16.28 -38.41
CA SER A 4 -55.67 16.40 -37.77
C SER A 4 -55.68 15.54 -36.50
N THR A 5 -55.05 14.37 -36.57
CA THR A 5 -54.68 13.57 -35.40
C THR A 5 -53.25 13.93 -35.01
N ARG A 6 -53.09 14.98 -34.19
CA ARG A 6 -51.83 15.24 -33.50
C ARG A 6 -51.67 14.23 -32.36
N SER A 7 -50.71 13.34 -32.57
CA SER A 7 -50.10 12.42 -31.61
C SER A 7 -49.79 13.11 -30.28
N SER A 8 -50.40 12.59 -29.22
CA SER A 8 -50.08 12.83 -27.82
C SER A 8 -49.04 11.81 -27.34
N ALA A 9 -47.81 12.24 -27.05
CA ALA A 9 -46.92 11.68 -26.02
C ALA A 9 -45.53 12.36 -26.06
N GLU A 10 -45.45 13.66 -25.76
CA GLU A 10 -44.21 14.20 -25.19
C GLU A 10 -44.08 13.63 -23.76
N ARG A 11 -43.21 12.64 -23.57
CA ARG A 11 -42.90 12.12 -22.23
C ARG A 11 -42.20 13.23 -21.44
N ALA A 12 -42.95 13.91 -20.57
CA ALA A 12 -42.42 14.89 -19.63
C ALA A 12 -41.24 14.30 -18.85
N ALA A 13 -40.17 15.09 -18.69
CA ALA A 13 -39.03 14.69 -17.87
C ALA A 13 -39.51 14.35 -16.44
N PRO A 14 -39.04 13.25 -15.84
CA PRO A 14 -39.46 12.88 -14.49
C PRO A 14 -39.12 14.00 -13.50
N SER A 15 -40.04 14.26 -12.56
CA SER A 15 -39.84 15.22 -11.48
C SER A 15 -38.59 14.87 -10.65
N SER A 16 -37.97 15.87 -10.02
CA SER A 16 -36.82 15.67 -9.13
C SER A 16 -37.09 14.65 -8.03
N SER A 17 -38.30 14.63 -7.47
CA SER A 17 -38.74 13.66 -6.46
C SER A 17 -38.76 12.22 -6.98
N ARG A 18 -39.18 11.99 -8.22
CA ARG A 18 -39.20 10.65 -8.83
C ARG A 18 -37.78 10.13 -9.08
N ILE A 19 -36.86 11.01 -9.49
CA ILE A 19 -35.45 10.64 -9.68
C ILE A 19 -34.81 10.27 -8.33
N ALA A 20 -35.04 11.06 -7.29
CA ALA A 20 -34.56 10.77 -5.94
C ALA A 20 -35.08 9.41 -5.42
N ALA A 21 -36.36 9.11 -5.62
CA ALA A 21 -36.93 7.83 -5.24
C ALA A 21 -36.29 6.65 -6.00
N ILE A 22 -36.02 6.80 -7.30
CA ILE A 22 -35.31 5.79 -8.10
C ILE A 22 -33.91 5.54 -7.55
N TYR A 23 -33.18 6.61 -7.20
CA TYR A 23 -31.83 6.50 -6.66
C TYR A 23 -31.81 5.86 -5.27
N ALA A 24 -32.74 6.25 -4.40
CA ALA A 24 -32.88 5.67 -3.07
C ALA A 24 -33.24 4.17 -3.14
N LEU A 25 -34.16 3.79 -4.03
CA LEU A 25 -34.53 2.39 -4.24
C LEU A 25 -33.34 1.57 -4.75
N ALA A 26 -32.60 2.07 -5.74
CA ALA A 26 -31.42 1.40 -6.27
C ALA A 26 -30.35 1.21 -5.17
N LEU A 27 -30.06 2.26 -4.39
CA LEU A 27 -29.12 2.17 -3.27
C LEU A 27 -29.58 1.13 -2.25
N GLY A 28 -30.87 1.13 -1.88
CA GLY A 28 -31.45 0.13 -0.97
C GLY A 28 -31.28 -1.30 -1.48
N CYS A 29 -31.48 -1.55 -2.79
CA CYS A 29 -31.24 -2.86 -3.39
C CYS A 29 -29.77 -3.29 -3.29
N TYR A 30 -28.81 -2.38 -3.48
CA TYR A 30 -27.38 -2.71 -3.38
C TYR A 30 -26.91 -2.88 -1.93
N VAL A 31 -27.48 -2.14 -0.98
CA VAL A 31 -27.25 -2.39 0.46
C VAL A 31 -27.77 -3.78 0.84
N LEU A 32 -28.98 -4.14 0.40
CA LEU A 32 -29.52 -5.47 0.62
C LEU A 32 -28.65 -6.56 -0.01
N LEU A 33 -28.16 -6.35 -1.24
CA LEU A 33 -27.24 -7.27 -1.89
C LEU A 33 -25.93 -7.41 -1.09
N ALA A 34 -25.36 -6.31 -0.62
CA ALA A 34 -24.15 -6.33 0.20
C ALA A 34 -24.35 -7.16 1.48
N LEU A 35 -25.49 -7.00 2.16
CA LEU A 35 -25.84 -7.79 3.35
C LEU A 35 -26.00 -9.28 3.03
N ILE A 36 -26.65 -9.63 1.91
CA ILE A 36 -26.82 -11.03 1.48
C ILE A 36 -25.48 -11.67 1.17
N VAL A 37 -24.61 -10.99 0.44
CA VAL A 37 -23.32 -11.54 -0.03
C VAL A 37 -22.31 -11.70 1.10
N THR A 38 -22.38 -10.79 2.08
CA THR A 38 -21.50 -10.81 3.26
C THR A 38 -22.08 -11.63 4.42
N TRP A 39 -23.30 -12.16 4.32
CA TRP A 39 -23.89 -12.99 5.37
C TRP A 39 -22.97 -14.16 5.77
N PRO A 40 -22.80 -14.48 7.08
CA PRO A 40 -23.46 -13.89 8.26
C PRO A 40 -22.70 -12.74 8.93
N LEU A 41 -21.87 -11.96 8.22
CA LEU A 41 -21.02 -10.90 8.80
C LEU A 41 -21.77 -9.96 9.76
N ALA A 42 -23.02 -9.61 9.45
CA ALA A 42 -23.86 -8.75 10.28
C ALA A 42 -24.08 -9.29 11.72
N LEU A 43 -23.93 -10.60 11.95
CA LEU A 43 -24.06 -11.23 13.28
C LEU A 43 -22.80 -11.10 14.14
N HIS A 44 -21.64 -10.82 13.52
CA HIS A 44 -20.33 -10.78 14.17
C HIS A 44 -19.51 -9.54 13.79
N PHE A 45 -20.23 -8.44 13.52
CA PHE A 45 -19.75 -7.26 12.81
C PHE A 45 -18.57 -6.55 13.49
N ASP A 46 -18.41 -6.67 14.80
CA ASP A 46 -17.39 -6.04 15.64
C ASP A 46 -16.21 -6.97 16.00
N ARG A 47 -16.34 -8.28 15.71
CA ARG A 47 -15.38 -9.31 16.18
C ARG A 47 -14.61 -9.98 15.06
N LEU A 48 -15.26 -10.13 13.91
CA LEU A 48 -14.77 -10.89 12.78
C LEU A 48 -14.52 -9.96 11.61
N LEU A 49 -13.28 -9.92 11.11
CA LEU A 49 -12.97 -9.27 9.85
C LEU A 49 -13.45 -10.13 8.70
N PHE A 50 -14.14 -9.51 7.75
CA PHE A 50 -14.41 -10.15 6.47
C PHE A 50 -13.11 -10.22 5.65
N GLY A 51 -12.45 -11.38 5.69
CA GLY A 51 -11.24 -11.68 4.92
C GLY A 51 -11.53 -12.67 3.78
N GLY A 52 -10.62 -12.76 2.81
CA GLY A 52 -10.71 -13.72 1.70
C GLY A 52 -10.83 -15.17 2.14
N ILE A 53 -11.18 -16.06 1.20
CA ILE A 53 -11.40 -17.49 1.43
C ILE A 53 -10.04 -18.21 1.58
N ASP A 54 -9.49 -18.23 2.80
CA ASP A 54 -8.37 -19.10 3.14
C ASP A 54 -8.81 -20.57 3.18
N GLY A 55 -7.98 -21.48 2.65
CA GLY A 55 -8.10 -22.92 2.93
C GLY A 55 -9.11 -23.72 2.10
N ALA A 56 -9.73 -23.15 1.06
CA ALA A 56 -10.42 -23.98 0.06
C ALA A 56 -9.37 -24.73 -0.79
N PRO A 57 -9.36 -26.08 -0.82
CA PRO A 57 -8.41 -26.83 -1.65
C PRO A 57 -8.53 -26.40 -3.12
N GLY A 58 -7.45 -25.86 -3.68
CA GLY A 58 -7.40 -25.49 -5.10
C GLY A 58 -8.06 -24.16 -5.47
N ARG A 59 -8.03 -23.17 -4.56
CA ARG A 59 -8.18 -21.75 -4.91
C ARG A 59 -6.82 -21.06 -4.77
N PHE A 60 -6.39 -20.22 -5.73
CA PHE A 60 -5.08 -19.54 -5.70
C PHE A 60 -4.79 -19.07 -4.29
N ASP A 61 -3.69 -19.55 -3.68
CA ASP A 61 -3.37 -19.25 -2.29
C ASP A 61 -2.95 -17.77 -2.24
N PHE A 62 -3.90 -16.91 -1.91
CA PHE A 62 -3.69 -15.48 -1.79
C PHE A 62 -3.40 -15.18 -0.32
N ALA A 63 -2.37 -14.39 -0.02
CA ALA A 63 -2.02 -13.96 1.32
C ALA A 63 -3.04 -12.92 1.89
N GLY A 64 -4.33 -13.24 1.84
CA GLY A 64 -5.41 -12.29 2.15
C GLY A 64 -5.50 -11.91 3.62
N SER A 65 -5.04 -12.77 4.54
CA SER A 65 -5.13 -12.49 5.98
C SER A 65 -4.19 -11.36 6.43
N GLU A 66 -3.01 -11.28 5.84
CA GLU A 66 -2.02 -10.28 6.22
C GLU A 66 -2.35 -8.89 5.65
N GLU A 67 -2.83 -8.81 4.41
CA GLU A 67 -3.31 -7.56 3.79
C GLU A 67 -4.55 -7.00 4.51
N ALA A 68 -5.44 -7.87 5.01
CA ALA A 68 -6.59 -7.44 5.81
C ALA A 68 -6.15 -6.68 7.07
N GLY A 69 -5.13 -7.19 7.77
CA GLY A 69 -4.60 -6.53 8.97
C GLY A 69 -3.91 -5.20 8.66
N LEU A 70 -3.21 -5.07 7.53
CA LEU A 70 -2.66 -3.78 7.07
C LEU A 70 -3.76 -2.75 6.82
N HIS A 71 -4.80 -3.12 6.08
CA HIS A 71 -5.90 -2.20 5.76
C HIS A 71 -6.76 -1.85 6.98
N LEU A 72 -6.95 -2.79 7.91
CA LEU A 72 -7.56 -2.51 9.21
C LEU A 72 -6.71 -1.49 9.99
N TRP A 73 -5.39 -1.68 10.04
CA TRP A 73 -4.47 -0.77 10.71
C TRP A 73 -4.48 0.62 10.07
N HIS A 74 -4.49 0.73 8.74
CA HIS A 74 -4.61 2.02 8.06
C HIS A 74 -5.90 2.76 8.45
N LEU A 75 -7.03 2.05 8.49
CA LEU A 75 -8.31 2.63 8.89
C LEU A 75 -8.24 3.12 10.34
N TRP A 76 -7.75 2.27 11.26
CA TRP A 76 -7.57 2.63 12.66
C TRP A 76 -6.67 3.86 12.80
N TRP A 77 -5.49 3.87 12.18
CA TRP A 77 -4.54 4.97 12.25
C TRP A 77 -5.13 6.28 11.72
N VAL A 78 -5.78 6.27 10.55
CA VAL A 78 -6.37 7.51 10.01
C VAL A 78 -7.48 8.02 10.91
N SER A 79 -8.32 7.13 11.47
CA SER A 79 -9.35 7.52 12.44
C SER A 79 -8.74 8.15 13.69
N GLU A 80 -7.73 7.50 14.30
CA GLU A 80 -7.02 8.05 15.47
C GLU A 80 -6.35 9.39 15.16
N ALA A 81 -5.72 9.52 14.00
CA ALA A 81 -5.05 10.74 13.60
C ALA A 81 -6.03 11.92 13.46
N ILE A 82 -7.19 11.68 12.85
CA ILE A 82 -8.26 12.69 12.74
C ILE A 82 -8.79 13.08 14.12
N LEU A 83 -9.05 12.10 15.00
CA LEU A 83 -9.60 12.35 16.34
C LEU A 83 -8.64 13.14 17.23
N ASN A 84 -7.33 12.93 17.05
CA ASN A 84 -6.30 13.63 17.81
C ASN A 84 -5.76 14.90 17.12
N GLY A 85 -6.31 15.28 15.96
CA GLY A 85 -5.91 16.47 15.22
C GLY A 85 -4.46 16.43 14.69
N ILE A 86 -3.91 15.23 14.49
CA ILE A 86 -2.57 15.01 13.96
C ILE A 86 -2.62 14.65 12.47
N ASN A 87 -1.51 14.85 11.76
CA ASN A 87 -1.43 14.57 10.34
C ASN A 87 -1.51 13.04 10.08
N PRO A 88 -2.53 12.53 9.36
CA PRO A 88 -2.66 11.09 9.11
C PRO A 88 -1.59 10.55 8.14
N PHE A 89 -0.83 11.42 7.46
CA PHE A 89 0.21 11.03 6.50
C PHE A 89 1.61 10.92 7.12
N TRP A 90 1.73 10.94 8.45
CA TRP A 90 2.96 10.68 9.19
C TRP A 90 2.65 9.98 10.51
N THR A 91 3.38 8.94 10.87
CA THR A 91 3.22 8.27 12.16
C THR A 91 4.55 7.99 12.84
N ASP A 92 4.61 8.17 14.16
CA ASP A 92 5.74 7.74 15.00
C ASP A 92 5.48 6.34 15.60
N LEU A 93 4.34 5.72 15.27
CA LEU A 93 3.97 4.41 15.78
C LEU A 93 4.73 3.27 15.09
N LEU A 94 5.20 3.46 13.86
CA LEU A 94 5.95 2.47 13.11
C LEU A 94 7.40 2.92 12.93
N PHE A 95 8.30 1.96 12.73
CA PHE A 95 9.73 2.22 12.52
C PHE A 95 10.35 3.06 13.66
N TYR A 96 9.91 2.85 14.89
CA TYR A 96 10.41 3.58 16.05
C TYR A 96 11.95 3.44 16.19
N PRO A 97 12.72 4.50 16.46
CA PRO A 97 12.30 5.85 16.82
C PRO A 97 12.17 6.83 15.65
N ASP A 98 12.38 6.38 14.40
CA ASP A 98 12.49 7.27 13.24
C ASP A 98 11.11 7.78 12.78
N GLY A 99 10.07 6.98 13.00
CA GLY A 99 8.75 7.22 12.43
C GLY A 99 8.73 6.95 10.92
N VAL A 100 7.57 7.14 10.30
CA VAL A 100 7.43 6.90 8.86
C VAL A 100 6.38 7.80 8.21
N GLN A 101 6.71 8.25 7.00
CA GLN A 101 5.76 8.92 6.12
C GLN A 101 4.76 7.92 5.52
N LEU A 102 3.51 8.36 5.40
CA LEU A 102 2.43 7.58 4.80
C LEU A 102 1.85 8.22 3.53
N TYR A 103 2.46 9.31 3.03
CA TYR A 103 2.00 10.03 1.82
C TYR A 103 1.96 9.15 0.57
N VAL A 104 2.92 8.24 0.42
CA VAL A 104 2.98 7.31 -0.72
C VAL A 104 2.38 5.94 -0.41
N GLN A 105 1.70 5.76 0.72
CA GLN A 105 1.00 4.50 1.04
C GLN A 105 -0.46 4.55 0.56
N THR A 106 -1.07 3.38 0.42
CA THR A 106 -2.48 3.21 0.00
C THR A 106 -3.39 3.23 1.23
N LEU A 107 -3.40 4.36 1.95
CA LEU A 107 -4.07 4.53 3.25
C LEU A 107 -5.59 4.35 3.19
N GLY A 108 -6.24 4.61 2.05
CA GLY A 108 -7.70 4.59 1.98
C GLY A 108 -8.36 5.64 2.88
N ALA A 109 -7.74 6.81 3.09
CA ALA A 109 -8.19 7.81 4.05
C ALA A 109 -9.67 8.22 3.92
N PRO A 110 -10.24 8.39 2.72
CA PRO A 110 -11.68 8.63 2.56
C PRO A 110 -12.57 7.53 3.17
N ASN A 111 -12.16 6.26 3.12
CA ASN A 111 -12.93 5.17 3.73
C ASN A 111 -12.93 5.28 5.27
N ALA A 112 -11.81 5.68 5.87
CA ALA A 112 -11.74 5.93 7.32
C ALA A 112 -12.66 7.10 7.72
N VAL A 113 -12.71 8.18 6.93
CA VAL A 113 -13.63 9.30 7.16
C VAL A 113 -15.09 8.86 7.03
N LEU A 114 -15.43 8.09 5.99
CA LEU A 114 -16.79 7.60 5.76
C LEU A 114 -17.28 6.66 6.88
N THR A 115 -16.37 5.93 7.50
CA THR A 115 -16.68 4.93 8.54
C THR A 115 -16.41 5.41 9.96
N LEU A 116 -15.92 6.65 10.13
CA LEU A 116 -15.58 7.24 11.42
C LEU A 116 -16.73 7.20 12.44
N PRO A 117 -18.01 7.45 12.09
CA PRO A 117 -19.10 7.31 13.05
C PRO A 117 -19.24 5.89 13.61
N ILE A 118 -18.99 4.86 12.79
CA ILE A 118 -19.09 3.46 13.21
C ILE A 118 -17.85 3.08 14.00
N TYR A 119 -16.68 3.59 13.60
CA TYR A 119 -15.44 3.45 14.36
C TYR A 119 -15.62 3.92 15.80
N LEU A 120 -16.25 5.10 16.01
CA LEU A 120 -16.51 5.64 17.34
C LEU A 120 -17.52 4.83 18.16
N LEU A 121 -18.47 4.16 17.50
CA LEU A 121 -19.56 3.43 18.15
C LEU A 121 -19.21 1.95 18.44
N ALA A 122 -18.43 1.31 17.57
CA ALA A 122 -18.24 -0.13 17.55
C ALA A 122 -16.79 -0.57 17.26
N GLY A 123 -15.85 0.37 17.16
CA GLY A 123 -14.42 0.10 17.00
C GLY A 123 -13.95 -0.18 15.57
N PRO A 124 -12.64 -0.45 15.39
CA PRO A 124 -12.01 -0.53 14.07
C PRO A 124 -12.51 -1.68 13.20
N VAL A 125 -12.84 -2.84 13.80
CA VAL A 125 -13.33 -4.02 13.06
C VAL A 125 -14.70 -3.73 12.43
N ALA A 126 -15.63 -3.13 13.18
CA ALA A 126 -16.94 -2.73 12.67
C ALA A 126 -16.81 -1.65 11.58
N ALA A 127 -15.88 -0.70 11.73
CA ALA A 127 -15.62 0.30 10.71
C ALA A 127 -15.08 -0.31 9.41
N PHE A 128 -14.13 -1.25 9.50
CA PHE A 128 -13.62 -2.01 8.36
C PHE A 128 -14.73 -2.78 7.65
N ASN A 129 -15.55 -3.52 8.39
CA ASN A 129 -16.68 -4.25 7.83
C ASN A 129 -17.73 -3.33 7.20
N THR A 130 -17.90 -2.12 7.75
CA THR A 130 -18.73 -1.08 7.13
C THR A 130 -18.14 -0.62 5.80
N ALA A 131 -16.82 -0.44 5.73
CA ALA A 131 -16.14 -0.09 4.47
C ALA A 131 -16.35 -1.18 3.41
N VAL A 132 -16.32 -2.47 3.79
CA VAL A 132 -16.63 -3.59 2.88
C VAL A 132 -18.09 -3.54 2.40
N LEU A 133 -19.05 -3.35 3.30
CA LEU A 133 -20.48 -3.21 2.92
C LEU A 133 -20.72 -2.02 1.98
N LEU A 134 -20.11 -0.87 2.29
CA LEU A 134 -20.16 0.32 1.43
C LEU A 134 -19.44 0.08 0.10
N GLY A 135 -18.34 -0.66 0.09
CA GLY A 135 -17.61 -1.05 -1.12
C GLY A 135 -18.52 -1.79 -2.11
N PHE A 136 -19.29 -2.78 -1.64
CA PHE A 136 -20.31 -3.44 -2.45
C PHE A 136 -21.43 -2.48 -2.87
N ALA A 137 -22.05 -1.81 -1.89
CA ALA A 137 -23.25 -1.02 -2.13
C ALA A 137 -22.99 0.16 -3.09
N LEU A 138 -21.91 0.89 -2.86
CA LEU A 138 -21.54 2.08 -3.63
C LEU A 138 -20.97 1.72 -5.01
N THR A 139 -20.33 0.57 -5.17
CA THR A 139 -19.86 0.13 -6.50
C THR A 139 -21.04 -0.13 -7.41
N GLY A 140 -22.02 -0.92 -6.94
CA GLY A 140 -23.25 -1.19 -7.68
C GLY A 140 -24.06 0.08 -7.94
N PHE A 141 -24.18 0.94 -6.93
CA PHE A 141 -24.89 2.21 -7.07
C PHE A 141 -24.19 3.16 -8.06
N GLY A 142 -22.86 3.26 -8.03
CA GLY A 142 -22.09 4.06 -8.98
C GLY A 142 -22.30 3.58 -10.42
N VAL A 143 -22.23 2.26 -10.65
CA VAL A 143 -22.51 1.67 -11.97
C VAL A 143 -23.95 1.92 -12.38
N PHE A 144 -24.91 1.83 -11.45
CA PHE A 144 -26.30 2.17 -11.71
C PHE A 144 -26.46 3.63 -12.15
N LEU A 145 -25.86 4.59 -11.45
CA LEU A 145 -25.93 6.01 -11.84
C LEU A 145 -25.33 6.23 -13.23
N LEU A 146 -24.18 5.61 -13.49
CA LEU A 146 -23.48 5.70 -14.76
C LEU A 146 -24.31 5.11 -15.90
N THR A 147 -24.80 3.89 -15.78
CA THR A 147 -25.59 3.22 -16.84
C THR A 147 -26.96 3.86 -17.03
N TYR A 148 -27.63 4.25 -15.94
CA TYR A 148 -28.91 4.96 -15.99
C TYR A 148 -28.80 6.32 -16.71
N HIS A 149 -27.63 6.97 -16.66
CA HIS A 149 -27.35 8.21 -17.39
C HIS A 149 -27.44 8.07 -18.92
N TYR A 150 -27.10 6.88 -19.45
CA TYR A 150 -27.06 6.59 -20.89
C TYR A 150 -28.27 5.80 -21.40
N VAL A 151 -28.86 4.93 -20.60
CA VAL A 151 -29.96 4.03 -21.04
C VAL A 151 -31.33 4.46 -20.52
N ARG A 152 -31.39 5.15 -19.36
CA ARG A 152 -32.64 5.57 -18.68
C ARG A 152 -33.60 4.42 -18.31
N GLY A 153 -33.09 3.19 -18.23
CA GLY A 153 -33.83 2.01 -17.78
C GLY A 153 -33.42 1.60 -16.37
N PHE A 154 -34.37 1.49 -15.44
CA PHE A 154 -34.10 1.12 -14.05
C PHE A 154 -33.52 -0.29 -13.95
N TRP A 155 -34.19 -1.27 -14.56
CA TRP A 155 -33.80 -2.68 -14.47
C TRP A 155 -32.51 -2.98 -15.21
N GLU A 156 -32.28 -2.32 -16.35
CA GLU A 156 -31.02 -2.45 -17.09
C GLU A 156 -29.84 -1.93 -16.27
N ALA A 157 -29.99 -0.76 -15.65
CA ALA A 157 -28.97 -0.18 -14.80
C ALA A 157 -28.74 -0.99 -13.52
N LEU A 158 -29.82 -1.51 -12.92
CA LEU A 158 -29.74 -2.33 -11.70
C LEU A 158 -29.02 -3.65 -12.00
N ALA A 159 -29.39 -4.36 -13.06
CA ALA A 159 -28.75 -5.61 -13.44
C ALA A 159 -27.25 -5.43 -13.73
N CYS A 160 -26.87 -4.39 -14.48
CA CYS A 160 -25.46 -4.12 -14.77
C CYS A 160 -24.64 -3.78 -13.54
N GLY A 161 -25.18 -3.03 -12.57
CA GLY A 161 -24.46 -2.78 -11.33
C GLY A 161 -24.31 -4.03 -10.47
N VAL A 162 -25.29 -4.94 -10.46
CA VAL A 162 -25.14 -6.27 -9.81
C VAL A 162 -24.03 -7.07 -10.48
N LEU A 163 -24.02 -7.17 -11.81
CA LEU A 163 -23.01 -7.94 -12.57
C LEU A 163 -21.59 -7.42 -12.35
N VAL A 164 -21.38 -6.11 -12.26
CA VAL A 164 -20.05 -5.53 -11.97
C VAL A 164 -19.67 -5.73 -10.50
N THR A 165 -20.61 -5.55 -9.58
CA THR A 165 -20.38 -5.64 -8.13
C THR A 165 -20.03 -7.07 -7.69
N LEU A 166 -20.66 -8.06 -8.30
CA LEU A 166 -20.35 -9.48 -8.06
C LEU A 166 -19.36 -10.03 -9.09
N GLY A 167 -18.85 -9.18 -9.98
CA GLY A 167 -17.98 -9.58 -11.07
C GLY A 167 -16.66 -10.15 -10.56
N PRO A 168 -16.04 -11.09 -11.29
CA PRO A 168 -14.84 -11.79 -10.82
C PRO A 168 -13.69 -10.86 -10.43
N PHE A 169 -13.46 -9.79 -11.19
CA PHE A 169 -12.43 -8.79 -10.87
C PHE A 169 -12.65 -8.12 -9.51
N HIS A 170 -13.88 -7.73 -9.18
CA HIS A 170 -14.17 -7.03 -7.93
C HIS A 170 -14.09 -7.99 -6.74
N ILE A 171 -14.64 -9.20 -6.90
CA ILE A 171 -14.54 -10.26 -5.90
C ILE A 171 -13.08 -10.65 -5.66
N ALA A 172 -12.24 -10.69 -6.70
CA ALA A 172 -10.81 -10.97 -6.53
C ALA A 172 -10.14 -9.97 -5.58
N GLN A 173 -10.45 -8.68 -5.66
CA GLN A 173 -9.87 -7.68 -4.75
C GLN A 173 -10.31 -7.90 -3.29
N LEU A 174 -11.54 -8.37 -3.08
CA LEU A 174 -12.02 -8.77 -1.75
C LEU A 174 -11.30 -10.01 -1.23
N GLN A 175 -11.08 -11.01 -2.10
CA GLN A 175 -10.37 -12.24 -1.74
C GLN A 175 -8.90 -11.99 -1.37
N ASN A 176 -8.30 -10.94 -1.95
CA ASN A 176 -6.96 -10.49 -1.60
C ASN A 176 -6.95 -9.52 -0.41
N SER A 177 -8.11 -9.20 0.18
CA SER A 177 -8.27 -8.21 1.26
C SER A 177 -7.70 -6.82 0.96
N HIS A 178 -7.52 -6.47 -0.31
CA HIS A 178 -7.07 -5.15 -0.74
C HIS A 178 -8.23 -4.15 -0.63
N LEU A 179 -8.57 -3.67 0.57
CA LEU A 179 -9.73 -2.80 0.78
C LEU A 179 -9.69 -1.53 -0.09
N ASN A 180 -8.50 -0.99 -0.33
CA ASN A 180 -8.25 0.13 -1.23
C ASN A 180 -8.67 -0.17 -2.68
N LEU A 181 -8.35 -1.35 -3.20
CA LEU A 181 -8.71 -1.77 -4.57
C LEU A 181 -10.15 -2.29 -4.64
N PHE A 182 -10.62 -2.94 -3.59
CA PHE A 182 -12.02 -3.34 -3.44
C PHE A 182 -12.96 -2.12 -3.35
N SER A 183 -12.46 -0.95 -2.97
CA SER A 183 -13.21 0.31 -3.02
C SER A 183 -13.40 0.82 -4.46
N LEU A 184 -13.92 -0.04 -5.34
CA LEU A 184 -14.05 0.19 -6.77
C LEU A 184 -15.02 1.32 -7.11
N HIS A 185 -15.93 1.66 -6.21
CA HIS A 185 -16.95 2.71 -6.33
C HIS A 185 -16.41 4.07 -6.75
N TRP A 186 -15.14 4.38 -6.42
CA TRP A 186 -14.48 5.60 -6.88
C TRP A 186 -14.46 5.71 -8.41
N ILE A 187 -14.28 4.60 -9.13
CA ILE A 187 -14.17 4.57 -10.60
C ILE A 187 -15.49 4.91 -11.31
N PRO A 188 -16.63 4.25 -11.06
CA PRO A 188 -17.88 4.63 -11.70
C PRO A 188 -18.35 6.02 -11.28
N PHE A 189 -18.14 6.47 -10.04
CA PHE A 189 -18.45 7.85 -9.65
C PHE A 189 -17.57 8.85 -10.39
N TYR A 190 -16.29 8.56 -10.57
CA TYR A 190 -15.37 9.41 -11.33
C TYR A 190 -15.78 9.52 -12.81
N ILE A 191 -16.06 8.39 -13.47
CA ILE A 191 -16.54 8.38 -14.86
C ILE A 191 -17.88 9.10 -15.00
N TYR A 192 -18.80 8.90 -14.05
CA TYR A 192 -20.08 9.60 -14.02
C TYR A 192 -19.89 11.12 -13.87
N ALA A 193 -18.95 11.55 -13.03
CA ALA A 193 -18.61 12.97 -12.87
C ALA A 193 -18.02 13.58 -14.15
N LEU A 194 -17.14 12.87 -14.85
CA LEU A 194 -16.64 13.28 -16.17
C LEU A 194 -17.78 13.39 -17.20
N ALA A 195 -18.70 12.43 -17.23
CA ALA A 195 -19.87 12.47 -18.10
C ALA A 195 -20.80 13.66 -17.81
N LEU A 196 -20.97 14.02 -16.52
CA LEU A 196 -21.71 15.22 -16.12
C LEU A 196 -21.00 16.52 -16.55
N LEU A 197 -19.68 16.58 -16.39
CA LEU A 197 -18.84 17.72 -16.78
C LEU A 197 -18.92 18.00 -18.29
N ASP A 198 -18.97 16.94 -19.10
CA ASP A 198 -19.15 17.03 -20.55
C ASP A 198 -20.53 17.60 -20.94
N ARG A 199 -21.58 17.31 -20.17
CA ARG A 199 -22.95 17.78 -20.46
C ARG A 199 -23.20 19.24 -20.13
N GLY A 200 -22.49 19.84 -19.18
CA GLY A 200 -22.72 21.24 -18.79
C GLY A 200 -21.68 21.82 -17.86
N GLY A 201 -21.58 23.16 -17.86
CA GLY A 201 -20.58 23.92 -17.10
C GLY A 201 -21.10 24.46 -15.76
N GLU A 202 -22.17 23.91 -15.21
CA GLU A 202 -22.70 24.33 -13.91
C GLU A 202 -21.63 24.15 -12.82
N ARG A 203 -21.46 25.15 -11.96
CA ARG A 203 -20.38 25.19 -10.95
C ARG A 203 -20.38 23.95 -10.05
N TRP A 204 -21.56 23.44 -9.70
CA TRP A 204 -21.69 22.25 -8.87
C TRP A 204 -21.14 20.99 -9.54
N ARG A 205 -21.27 20.83 -10.87
CA ARG A 205 -20.72 19.66 -11.59
C ARG A 205 -19.20 19.67 -11.58
N ILE A 206 -18.62 20.86 -11.79
CA ILE A 206 -17.16 21.07 -11.72
C ILE A 206 -16.67 20.77 -10.29
N ALA A 207 -17.35 21.32 -9.27
CA ALA A 207 -17.00 21.09 -7.88
C ALA A 207 -17.12 19.61 -7.48
N CYS A 208 -18.19 18.92 -7.88
CA CYS A 208 -18.36 17.49 -7.64
C CYS A 208 -17.27 16.65 -8.33
N ALA A 209 -16.94 16.95 -9.59
CA ALA A 209 -15.88 16.23 -10.29
C ALA A 209 -14.52 16.45 -9.61
N ALA A 210 -14.21 17.70 -9.23
CA ALA A 210 -12.98 18.03 -8.51
C ALA A 210 -12.90 17.34 -7.14
N ALA A 211 -14.02 17.29 -6.40
CA ALA A 211 -14.10 16.59 -5.12
C ALA A 211 -13.88 15.08 -5.29
N ILE A 212 -14.54 14.44 -6.26
CA ILE A 212 -14.35 13.01 -6.52
C ILE A 212 -12.90 12.73 -6.96
N ALA A 213 -12.29 13.60 -7.78
CA ALA A 213 -10.88 13.48 -8.14
C ALA A 213 -9.94 13.58 -6.93
N ALA A 214 -10.17 14.53 -6.04
CA ALA A 214 -9.39 14.65 -4.81
C ALA A 214 -9.56 13.41 -3.92
N LEU A 215 -10.79 12.90 -3.76
CA LEU A 215 -11.06 11.68 -3.00
C LEU A 215 -10.39 10.45 -3.62
N VAL A 216 -10.39 10.31 -4.95
CA VAL A 216 -9.65 9.25 -5.65
C VAL A 216 -8.17 9.32 -5.27
N VAL A 217 -7.55 10.49 -5.29
CA VAL A 217 -6.13 10.66 -4.93
C VAL A 217 -5.85 10.31 -3.47
N LEU A 218 -6.71 10.76 -2.55
CA LEU A 218 -6.56 10.46 -1.12
C LEU A 218 -6.90 9.01 -0.77
N SER A 219 -7.65 8.31 -1.63
CA SER A 219 -7.97 6.89 -1.44
C SER A 219 -6.80 5.99 -1.78
N ASP A 220 -6.24 6.14 -2.98
CA ASP A 220 -5.30 5.18 -3.54
C ASP A 220 -4.52 5.74 -4.74
N TRP A 221 -3.20 5.53 -4.75
CA TRP A 221 -2.32 6.00 -5.82
C TRP A 221 -2.49 5.25 -7.15
N TYR A 222 -2.89 3.97 -7.12
CA TYR A 222 -3.26 3.23 -8.33
C TYR A 222 -4.51 3.83 -8.95
N TRP A 223 -5.56 4.11 -8.17
CA TRP A 223 -6.76 4.77 -8.70
C TRP A 223 -6.48 6.18 -9.18
N ALA A 224 -5.65 6.95 -8.48
CA ALA A 224 -5.20 8.27 -8.95
C ALA A 224 -4.54 8.21 -10.33
N SER A 225 -3.55 7.32 -10.52
CA SER A 225 -2.83 7.19 -11.79
C SER A 225 -3.76 6.73 -12.92
N ILE A 226 -4.63 5.75 -12.66
CA ILE A 226 -5.59 5.22 -13.64
C ILE A 226 -6.62 6.27 -14.02
N CYS A 227 -7.22 6.97 -13.04
CA CYS A 227 -8.17 8.06 -13.29
C CYS A 227 -7.51 9.24 -14.02
N GLY A 228 -6.23 9.53 -13.72
CA GLY A 228 -5.45 10.54 -14.45
C GLY A 228 -5.31 10.19 -15.94
N VAL A 229 -4.85 8.98 -16.25
CA VAL A 229 -4.73 8.50 -17.65
C VAL A 229 -6.10 8.42 -18.33
N LEU A 230 -7.09 7.85 -17.65
CA LEU A 230 -8.49 7.82 -18.10
C LEU A 230 -8.95 9.21 -18.50
N THR A 231 -8.68 10.23 -17.68
CA THR A 231 -9.07 11.62 -17.95
C THR A 231 -8.38 12.16 -19.19
N ILE A 232 -7.08 11.90 -19.35
CA ILE A 232 -6.32 12.34 -20.54
C ILE A 232 -6.89 11.70 -21.81
N VAL A 233 -7.09 10.38 -21.80
CA VAL A 233 -7.63 9.63 -22.95
C VAL A 233 -9.08 10.06 -23.25
N TRP A 234 -9.90 10.20 -22.21
CA TRP A 234 -11.28 10.69 -22.31
C TRP A 234 -11.33 12.09 -22.93
N MET A 235 -10.53 13.03 -22.40
CA MET A 235 -10.45 14.39 -22.90
C MET A 235 -10.02 14.43 -24.37
N ALA A 236 -8.99 13.66 -24.75
CA ALA A 236 -8.52 13.58 -26.13
C ALA A 236 -9.64 13.08 -27.07
N ALA A 237 -10.32 11.99 -26.69
CA ALA A 237 -11.42 11.43 -27.46
C ALA A 237 -12.62 12.40 -27.57
N ARG A 238 -12.92 13.16 -26.51
CA ARG A 238 -13.99 14.18 -26.49
C ARG A 238 -13.65 15.41 -27.32
N PHE A 239 -12.42 15.93 -27.25
CA PHE A 239 -11.99 17.07 -28.08
C PHE A 239 -12.03 16.73 -29.58
N ALA A 240 -11.78 15.47 -29.94
CA ALA A 240 -11.96 14.99 -31.31
C ALA A 240 -13.43 14.90 -31.74
N ALA A 241 -14.38 14.84 -30.80
CA ALA A 241 -15.81 14.68 -31.07
C ALA A 241 -16.63 15.96 -30.99
N VAL A 242 -16.17 17.00 -30.29
CA VAL A 242 -16.94 18.21 -30.01
C VAL A 242 -16.38 19.43 -30.75
N ARG A 243 -17.27 20.29 -31.28
CA ARG A 243 -16.90 21.56 -31.95
C ARG A 243 -16.45 22.64 -30.97
N GLU A 244 -17.10 22.76 -29.82
CA GLU A 244 -16.86 23.79 -28.80
C GLU A 244 -15.67 23.48 -27.87
N ARG A 245 -14.50 23.22 -28.45
CA ARG A 245 -13.30 22.78 -27.70
C ARG A 245 -12.89 23.75 -26.59
N ARG A 246 -13.01 25.07 -26.81
CA ARG A 246 -12.62 26.09 -25.82
C ARG A 246 -13.46 26.03 -24.54
N MET A 247 -14.77 25.85 -24.66
CA MET A 247 -15.67 25.77 -23.50
C MET A 247 -15.37 24.51 -22.70
N LEU A 248 -15.18 23.39 -23.39
CA LEU A 248 -14.84 22.12 -22.76
C LEU A 248 -13.47 22.19 -22.06
N ALA A 249 -12.46 22.79 -22.71
CA ALA A 249 -11.14 23.00 -22.13
C ALA A 249 -11.21 23.88 -20.86
N ARG A 250 -12.01 24.94 -20.87
CA ARG A 250 -12.25 25.77 -19.67
C ARG A 250 -12.83 24.95 -18.52
N ARG A 251 -13.81 24.07 -18.79
CA ARG A 251 -14.40 23.20 -17.76
C ARG A 251 -13.37 22.25 -17.17
N TYR A 252 -12.57 21.59 -18.01
CA TYR A 252 -11.48 20.72 -17.55
C TYR A 252 -10.39 21.47 -16.78
N ALA A 253 -10.05 22.71 -17.18
CA ALA A 253 -9.11 23.54 -16.46
C ALA A 253 -9.64 23.93 -15.06
N LEU A 254 -10.92 24.31 -14.96
CA LEU A 254 -11.55 24.60 -13.66
C LEU A 254 -11.66 23.36 -12.78
N PHE A 255 -11.95 22.20 -13.37
CA PHE A 255 -11.92 20.91 -12.69
C PHE A 255 -10.52 20.62 -12.13
N ALA A 256 -9.47 20.72 -12.95
CA ALA A 256 -8.09 20.47 -12.52
C ALA A 256 -7.65 21.45 -11.44
N MET A 257 -7.98 22.74 -11.58
CA MET A 257 -7.71 23.77 -10.57
C MET A 257 -8.44 23.46 -9.26
N GLY A 258 -9.72 23.07 -9.32
CA GLY A 258 -10.48 22.68 -8.13
C GLY A 258 -9.86 21.48 -7.42
N THR A 259 -9.44 20.45 -8.16
CA THR A 259 -8.75 19.28 -7.61
C THR A 259 -7.44 19.67 -6.93
N LEU A 260 -6.62 20.52 -7.56
CA LEU A 260 -5.36 20.99 -6.99
C LEU A 260 -5.56 21.81 -5.71
N ILE A 261 -6.60 22.66 -5.66
CA ILE A 261 -6.92 23.43 -4.45
C ILE A 261 -7.29 22.48 -3.30
N LEU A 262 -8.10 21.46 -3.56
CA LEU A 262 -8.50 20.48 -2.54
C LEU A 262 -7.32 19.63 -2.06
N LEU A 263 -6.36 19.33 -2.94
CA LEU A 263 -5.16 18.55 -2.62
C LEU A 263 -3.99 19.40 -2.11
N ALA A 264 -4.10 20.73 -2.09
CA ALA A 264 -2.99 21.61 -1.74
C ALA A 264 -2.36 21.30 -0.36
N PRO A 265 -3.12 21.03 0.73
CA PRO A 265 -2.52 20.68 2.02
C PRO A 265 -1.74 19.35 1.97
N PHE A 266 -2.29 18.34 1.29
CA PHE A 266 -1.64 17.04 1.10
C PHE A 266 -0.34 17.17 0.30
N LEU A 267 -0.38 17.90 -0.82
CA LEU A 267 0.77 18.12 -1.69
C LEU A 267 1.84 18.97 -0.98
N ALA A 268 1.45 19.98 -0.21
CA ALA A 268 2.38 20.78 0.59
C ALA A 268 3.08 19.92 1.65
N GLY A 269 2.34 19.09 2.39
CA GLY A 269 2.91 18.16 3.36
C GLY A 269 3.87 17.14 2.73
N MET A 270 3.52 16.61 1.57
CA MET A 270 4.38 15.71 0.79
C MET A 270 5.67 16.42 0.33
N LEU A 271 5.58 17.65 -0.16
CA LEU A 271 6.75 18.45 -0.57
C LEU A 271 7.68 18.79 0.60
N MET A 272 7.12 19.06 1.79
CA MET A 272 7.88 19.35 3.01
C MET A 272 8.66 18.14 3.54
N ARG A 273 8.23 16.91 3.20
CA ARG A 273 8.85 15.64 3.63
C ARG A 273 9.55 14.90 2.50
N ARG A 274 9.87 15.59 1.39
CA ARG A 274 10.43 14.98 0.17
C ARG A 274 11.75 14.25 0.37
N ASP A 275 12.51 14.63 1.40
CA ASP A 275 13.80 14.07 1.81
C ASP A 275 13.66 12.64 2.35
N VAL A 276 12.53 12.31 2.96
CA VAL A 276 12.23 10.98 3.53
C VAL A 276 11.25 10.18 2.67
N LEU A 277 10.78 10.75 1.55
CA LEU A 277 9.97 10.00 0.60
C LEU A 277 10.85 8.98 -0.13
N PRO A 278 10.43 7.72 -0.27
CA PRO A 278 11.17 6.71 -1.04
C PRO A 278 11.07 6.94 -2.57
N ILE A 279 10.94 8.19 -3.02
CA ILE A 279 10.74 8.59 -4.41
C ILE A 279 12.12 8.80 -5.06
N GLY A 280 12.44 8.00 -6.08
CA GLY A 280 13.65 8.16 -6.88
C GLY A 280 14.86 7.31 -6.46
N HIS A 281 14.82 6.65 -5.29
CA HIS A 281 15.88 5.73 -4.84
C HIS A 281 15.63 4.26 -5.14
N GLN A 282 14.48 3.92 -5.71
CA GLN A 282 14.33 2.62 -6.36
C GLN A 282 14.85 2.77 -7.78
N THR A 283 16.10 2.35 -8.00
CA THR A 283 16.52 1.97 -9.34
C THR A 283 15.46 1.04 -9.94
N ARG A 284 15.35 1.02 -11.26
CA ARG A 284 14.65 -0.07 -11.95
C ARG A 284 15.40 -1.37 -11.65
N ASP A 285 15.15 -1.92 -10.49
CA ASP A 285 15.74 -3.18 -10.07
C ASP A 285 14.90 -4.29 -10.67
N ALA A 286 15.53 -5.42 -11.03
CA ALA A 286 14.91 -6.52 -11.75
C ALA A 286 13.59 -7.00 -11.10
N ILE A 287 13.47 -6.91 -9.78
CA ILE A 287 12.25 -7.25 -9.02
C ILE A 287 11.07 -6.35 -9.40
N ARG A 288 11.30 -5.04 -9.58
CA ARG A 288 10.23 -4.09 -9.96
C ARG A 288 9.75 -4.38 -11.38
N GLU A 289 10.68 -4.56 -12.31
CA GLU A 289 10.36 -4.85 -13.71
C GLU A 289 9.57 -6.15 -13.82
N LEU A 290 10.01 -7.19 -13.10
CA LEU A 290 9.30 -8.46 -12.99
C LEU A 290 7.89 -8.27 -12.39
N TYR A 291 7.73 -7.46 -11.33
CA TYR A 291 6.41 -7.20 -10.73
C TYR A 291 5.44 -6.49 -11.70
N VAL A 292 5.92 -5.47 -12.43
CA VAL A 292 5.12 -4.76 -13.45
C VAL A 292 4.67 -5.72 -14.54
N TYR A 293 5.63 -6.53 -15.02
CA TYR A 293 5.41 -7.53 -16.04
C TYR A 293 4.35 -8.56 -15.60
N ASN A 294 4.51 -9.08 -14.38
CA ASN A 294 3.65 -10.08 -13.74
C ASN A 294 2.32 -9.54 -13.21
N SER A 295 2.05 -8.24 -13.38
CA SER A 295 0.78 -7.57 -13.06
C SER A 295 0.05 -7.10 -14.32
N SER A 296 0.39 -7.69 -15.47
CA SER A 296 -0.19 -7.38 -16.79
C SER A 296 -1.39 -8.28 -17.13
N VAL A 297 -2.29 -7.76 -17.95
CA VAL A 297 -3.45 -8.52 -18.44
C VAL A 297 -3.08 -9.34 -19.66
N ASP A 298 -3.47 -10.61 -19.65
CA ASP A 298 -3.45 -11.44 -20.85
C ASP A 298 -4.42 -10.90 -21.90
N LEU A 299 -4.11 -11.06 -23.19
CA LEU A 299 -5.00 -10.67 -24.28
C LEU A 299 -6.43 -11.21 -24.11
N PHE A 300 -6.58 -12.43 -23.58
CA PHE A 300 -7.87 -13.06 -23.33
C PHE A 300 -8.38 -12.89 -21.89
N GLY A 301 -7.71 -12.10 -21.05
CA GLY A 301 -7.99 -11.97 -19.61
C GLY A 301 -9.44 -11.62 -19.29
N LEU A 302 -10.06 -10.75 -20.08
CA LEU A 302 -11.48 -10.38 -19.93
C LEU A 302 -12.46 -11.54 -20.16
N PHE A 303 -12.04 -12.57 -20.90
CA PHE A 303 -12.84 -13.73 -21.30
C PHE A 303 -12.63 -14.94 -20.39
N PHE A 304 -11.67 -14.88 -19.47
CA PHE A 304 -11.41 -15.99 -18.57
C PHE A 304 -12.65 -16.32 -17.71
N PRO A 305 -12.85 -17.62 -17.40
CA PRO A 305 -13.97 -18.04 -16.58
C PRO A 305 -13.82 -17.57 -15.13
N ASN A 306 -14.96 -17.46 -14.43
CA ASN A 306 -15.01 -17.19 -13.00
C ASN A 306 -14.43 -18.37 -12.19
N VAL A 307 -13.26 -18.18 -11.59
CA VAL A 307 -12.55 -19.18 -10.77
C VAL A 307 -13.20 -19.37 -9.40
N TYR A 308 -14.02 -18.41 -8.96
CA TYR A 308 -14.68 -18.46 -7.66
C TYR A 308 -15.98 -19.28 -7.67
N ASN A 309 -16.47 -19.71 -8.82
CA ASN A 309 -17.72 -20.48 -8.90
C ASN A 309 -17.55 -21.88 -8.27
N PRO A 310 -18.43 -22.32 -7.35
CA PRO A 310 -18.34 -23.63 -6.72
C PRO A 310 -18.41 -24.83 -7.67
N LEU A 311 -19.09 -24.70 -8.82
CA LEU A 311 -19.36 -25.83 -9.72
C LEU A 311 -18.17 -26.19 -10.61
N TRP A 312 -17.37 -25.20 -11.02
CA TRP A 312 -16.28 -25.39 -11.99
C TRP A 312 -14.98 -24.68 -11.62
N GLY A 313 -14.95 -23.91 -10.51
CA GLY A 313 -13.84 -23.04 -10.14
C GLY A 313 -12.52 -23.79 -9.97
N ALA A 314 -12.56 -24.99 -9.39
CA ALA A 314 -11.36 -25.82 -9.19
C ALA A 314 -10.75 -26.29 -10.53
N GLN A 315 -11.58 -26.70 -11.50
CA GLN A 315 -11.10 -27.12 -12.83
C GLN A 315 -10.57 -25.92 -13.61
N VAL A 316 -11.25 -24.79 -13.52
CA VAL A 316 -10.81 -23.52 -14.10
C VAL A 316 -9.46 -23.12 -13.54
N GLU A 317 -9.27 -23.20 -12.23
CA GLU A 317 -7.99 -22.89 -11.61
C GLU A 317 -6.87 -23.80 -12.10
N GLN A 318 -7.10 -25.12 -12.12
CA GLN A 318 -6.10 -26.07 -12.59
C GLN A 318 -5.67 -25.77 -14.03
N TRP A 319 -6.62 -25.35 -14.88
CA TRP A 319 -6.34 -24.92 -16.24
C TRP A 319 -5.63 -23.57 -16.31
N MET A 320 -5.96 -22.63 -15.42
CA MET A 320 -5.38 -21.28 -15.39
C MET A 320 -4.02 -21.22 -14.68
N ARG A 321 -3.69 -22.18 -13.82
CA ARG A 321 -2.44 -22.16 -13.04
C ARG A 321 -1.17 -22.13 -13.91
N PRO A 322 -1.04 -22.91 -14.99
CA PRO A 322 0.10 -22.78 -15.92
C PRO A 322 0.14 -21.44 -16.68
N ILE A 323 -1.03 -20.84 -16.92
CA ILE A 323 -1.16 -19.50 -17.53
C ILE A 323 -0.70 -18.42 -16.52
N ALA A 324 -0.96 -18.65 -15.24
CA ALA A 324 -0.71 -17.75 -14.13
C ALA A 324 0.67 -17.93 -13.46
N GLU A 325 1.46 -18.93 -13.86
CA GLU A 325 2.66 -19.41 -13.12
C GLU A 325 3.72 -18.32 -12.90
N HIS A 326 3.74 -17.31 -13.77
CA HIS A 326 4.64 -16.17 -13.67
C HIS A 326 3.99 -14.94 -13.01
N PHE A 327 2.67 -14.91 -12.80
CA PHE A 327 1.95 -13.70 -12.41
C PHE A 327 1.73 -13.61 -10.90
N THR A 328 1.78 -12.40 -10.34
CA THR A 328 1.28 -12.17 -8.97
C THR A 328 -0.23 -12.39 -8.98
N PRO A 329 -0.75 -13.45 -8.32
CA PRO A 329 -2.13 -13.88 -8.51
C PRO A 329 -3.15 -12.75 -8.26
N SER A 330 -2.83 -11.85 -7.32
CA SER A 330 -3.73 -10.84 -6.77
C SER A 330 -4.15 -9.72 -7.73
N VAL A 331 -3.56 -9.64 -8.93
CA VAL A 331 -3.76 -8.49 -9.84
C VAL A 331 -4.00 -8.86 -11.30
N TRP A 332 -3.46 -9.98 -11.79
CA TRP A 332 -3.60 -10.38 -13.21
C TRP A 332 -5.01 -10.90 -13.55
N TYR A 333 -5.73 -11.43 -12.57
CA TYR A 333 -7.04 -12.05 -12.76
C TYR A 333 -8.13 -10.98 -12.93
N VAL A 334 -8.43 -10.66 -14.19
CA VAL A 334 -9.33 -9.56 -14.58
C VAL A 334 -10.60 -9.93 -15.38
N PRO A 335 -11.19 -11.14 -15.26
CA PRO A 335 -12.34 -11.44 -16.09
C PRO A 335 -13.56 -10.56 -15.78
N ALA A 336 -14.28 -10.21 -16.84
CA ALA A 336 -15.50 -9.38 -16.75
C ALA A 336 -16.72 -10.15 -16.24
N GLY A 337 -16.69 -11.47 -16.41
CA GLY A 337 -17.86 -12.33 -16.37
C GLY A 337 -18.54 -12.43 -17.75
N TRP A 338 -18.88 -13.65 -18.16
CA TRP A 338 -19.47 -14.00 -19.44
C TRP A 338 -20.83 -13.35 -19.66
N THR A 339 -21.66 -13.23 -18.63
CA THR A 339 -22.97 -12.57 -18.73
C THR A 339 -22.82 -11.09 -19.05
N LEU A 340 -21.94 -10.38 -18.33
CA LEU A 340 -21.63 -8.97 -18.60
C LEU A 340 -21.03 -8.79 -20.00
N MET A 341 -20.07 -9.66 -20.35
CA MET A 341 -19.40 -9.64 -21.65
C MET A 341 -20.38 -9.85 -22.82
N ALA A 342 -21.24 -10.86 -22.75
CA ALA A 342 -22.22 -11.16 -23.80
C ALA A 342 -23.18 -9.98 -24.02
N LEU A 343 -23.70 -9.40 -22.95
CA LEU A 343 -24.54 -8.20 -23.02
C LEU A 343 -23.77 -7.00 -23.58
N ALA A 344 -22.51 -6.81 -23.18
CA ALA A 344 -21.66 -5.73 -23.67
C ALA A 344 -21.41 -5.84 -25.17
N ILE A 345 -21.16 -7.05 -25.69
CA ILE A 345 -21.00 -7.31 -27.14
C ILE A 345 -22.28 -6.92 -27.89
N LEU A 346 -23.45 -7.30 -27.38
CA LEU A 346 -24.74 -6.92 -27.99
C LEU A 346 -24.94 -5.40 -28.04
N GLY A 347 -24.54 -4.68 -27.00
CA GLY A 347 -24.64 -3.22 -26.94
C GLY A 347 -23.49 -2.44 -27.59
N ALA A 348 -22.38 -3.11 -27.91
CA ALA A 348 -21.15 -2.46 -28.37
C ALA A 348 -21.36 -1.61 -29.63
N ARG A 349 -22.14 -2.11 -30.60
CA ARG A 349 -22.47 -1.37 -31.81
C ARG A 349 -23.21 -0.06 -31.53
N THR A 350 -24.09 -0.05 -30.54
CA THR A 350 -24.85 1.14 -30.14
C THR A 350 -23.94 2.16 -29.46
N VAL A 351 -23.07 1.70 -28.55
CA VAL A 351 -22.07 2.57 -27.90
C VAL A 351 -21.09 3.13 -28.94
N TRP A 352 -20.59 2.31 -29.88
CA TRP A 352 -19.72 2.78 -30.96
C TRP A 352 -20.37 3.88 -31.81
N ARG A 353 -21.66 3.71 -32.14
CA ARG A 353 -22.38 4.68 -32.99
C ARG A 353 -22.76 5.97 -32.26
N ARG A 354 -23.20 5.88 -31.00
CA ARG A 354 -23.72 7.04 -30.24
C ARG A 354 -22.66 7.70 -29.38
N GLU A 355 -21.78 6.91 -28.79
CA GLU A 355 -20.83 7.33 -27.75
C GLU A 355 -19.41 6.84 -28.07
N ARG A 356 -18.96 7.01 -29.33
CA ARG A 356 -17.67 6.52 -29.84
C ARG A 356 -16.46 6.79 -28.93
N HIS A 357 -16.47 7.93 -28.23
CA HIS A 357 -15.40 8.34 -27.33
C HIS A 357 -15.24 7.39 -26.14
N LEU A 358 -16.35 6.82 -25.62
CA LEU A 358 -16.31 5.82 -24.54
C LEU A 358 -15.65 4.53 -25.03
N ALA A 359 -16.06 4.05 -26.20
CA ALA A 359 -15.50 2.84 -26.79
C ALA A 359 -14.00 2.98 -27.07
N LEU A 360 -13.57 4.11 -27.65
CA LEU A 360 -12.15 4.41 -27.87
C LEU A 360 -11.38 4.49 -26.55
N THR A 361 -11.95 5.12 -25.52
CA THR A 361 -11.33 5.19 -24.19
C THR A 361 -11.15 3.80 -23.61
N ALA A 362 -12.19 2.96 -23.64
CA ALA A 362 -12.10 1.58 -23.16
C ALA A 362 -11.06 0.74 -23.92
N ILE A 363 -10.98 0.87 -25.25
CA ILE A 363 -9.99 0.16 -26.07
C ILE A 363 -8.58 0.57 -25.68
N VAL A 364 -8.30 1.87 -25.56
CA VAL A 364 -6.97 2.37 -25.19
C VAL A 364 -6.59 1.90 -23.79
N LEU A 365 -7.49 1.98 -22.81
CA LEU A 365 -7.22 1.53 -21.45
C LEU A 365 -7.04 0.01 -21.37
N TRP A 366 -7.79 -0.78 -22.15
CA TRP A 366 -7.59 -2.22 -22.25
C TRP A 366 -6.22 -2.57 -22.83
N VAL A 367 -5.77 -1.85 -23.87
CA VAL A 367 -4.41 -2.00 -24.43
C VAL A 367 -3.33 -1.62 -23.41
N LEU A 368 -3.56 -0.60 -22.59
CA LEU A 368 -2.65 -0.25 -21.49
C LEU A 368 -2.65 -1.29 -20.36
N ALA A 369 -3.77 -1.97 -20.13
CA ALA A 369 -3.89 -3.02 -19.13
C ALA A 369 -3.02 -4.24 -19.44
N MET A 370 -2.69 -4.46 -20.72
CA MET A 370 -1.78 -5.52 -21.17
C MET A 370 -0.32 -5.31 -20.74
N GLY A 371 0.01 -4.18 -20.11
CA GLY A 371 1.35 -3.94 -19.57
C GLY A 371 2.41 -3.74 -20.65
N PRO A 372 3.71 -3.86 -20.32
CA PRO A 372 4.80 -3.52 -21.23
C PRO A 372 5.02 -4.53 -22.37
N GLY A 373 4.57 -5.78 -22.21
CA GLY A 373 4.70 -6.85 -23.20
C GLY A 373 3.37 -7.61 -23.37
N LEU A 374 3.06 -8.02 -24.60
CA LEU A 374 1.84 -8.75 -24.90
C LEU A 374 1.93 -10.20 -24.43
N HIS A 375 0.94 -10.61 -23.64
CA HIS A 375 0.76 -11.98 -23.19
C HIS A 375 -0.43 -12.64 -23.87
N VAL A 376 -0.24 -13.90 -24.30
CA VAL A 376 -1.30 -14.73 -24.88
C VAL A 376 -1.31 -16.09 -24.21
N LEU A 377 -2.37 -16.36 -23.45
CA LEU A 377 -2.50 -17.55 -22.59
C LEU A 377 -1.25 -17.77 -21.73
N GLY A 378 -0.76 -16.69 -21.12
CA GLY A 378 0.37 -16.70 -20.19
C GLY A 378 1.75 -16.70 -20.86
N LYS A 379 1.80 -16.80 -22.20
CA LYS A 379 3.06 -16.74 -22.96
C LYS A 379 3.37 -15.31 -23.40
N ASP A 380 4.57 -14.84 -23.08
CA ASP A 380 5.13 -13.62 -23.66
C ASP A 380 5.32 -13.79 -25.17
N THR A 381 4.78 -12.88 -25.97
CA THR A 381 5.00 -12.87 -27.42
C THR A 381 6.21 -12.04 -27.83
N GLY A 382 6.85 -11.32 -26.90
CA GLY A 382 7.94 -10.38 -27.15
C GLY A 382 7.51 -9.09 -27.85
N ILE A 383 6.20 -8.86 -28.03
CA ILE A 383 5.67 -7.67 -28.71
C ILE A 383 5.55 -6.55 -27.66
N PRO A 384 6.28 -5.44 -27.80
CA PRO A 384 6.20 -4.33 -26.86
C PRO A 384 4.86 -3.62 -27.00
N MET A 385 4.23 -3.34 -25.86
CA MET A 385 2.92 -2.72 -25.78
C MET A 385 3.03 -1.25 -25.32
N PRO A 386 2.02 -0.39 -25.59
CA PRO A 386 2.13 1.05 -25.34
C PRO A 386 2.41 1.43 -23.88
N TYR A 387 2.07 0.58 -22.91
CA TYR A 387 2.41 0.80 -21.50
C TYR A 387 3.92 0.87 -21.24
N ALA A 388 4.76 0.25 -22.09
CA ALA A 388 6.22 0.34 -21.99
C ALA A 388 6.74 1.79 -22.05
N LEU A 389 5.98 2.70 -22.69
CA LEU A 389 6.28 4.13 -22.70
C LEU A 389 5.85 4.80 -21.38
N LEU A 390 4.70 4.43 -20.83
CA LEU A 390 4.21 4.96 -19.55
C LEU A 390 5.13 4.54 -18.39
N ASP A 391 5.62 3.30 -18.38
CA ASP A 391 6.52 2.80 -17.33
C ASP A 391 7.88 3.55 -17.28
N ARG A 392 8.21 4.37 -18.29
CA ARG A 392 9.40 5.23 -18.29
C ARG A 392 9.16 6.60 -17.66
N LEU A 393 7.92 6.98 -17.37
CA LEU A 393 7.60 8.28 -16.78
C LEU A 393 7.86 8.27 -15.26
N PRO A 394 8.48 9.32 -14.69
CA PRO A 394 8.92 9.36 -13.29
C PRO A 394 7.79 9.26 -12.25
N LEU A 395 6.53 9.51 -12.64
CA LEU A 395 5.36 9.32 -11.77
C LEU A 395 4.75 7.91 -11.89
N PHE A 396 4.89 7.27 -13.04
CA PHE A 396 4.37 5.92 -13.30
C PHE A 396 5.33 4.82 -12.87
N GLY A 397 6.59 5.14 -12.56
CA GLY A 397 7.54 4.18 -11.96
C GLY A 397 7.05 3.57 -10.65
N THR A 398 6.10 4.23 -9.96
CA THR A 398 5.40 3.74 -8.75
C THR A 398 4.10 2.98 -9.03
N ALA A 399 3.53 3.13 -10.24
CA ALA A 399 2.33 2.46 -10.70
C ALA A 399 2.72 1.09 -11.29
N ARG A 400 2.76 0.08 -10.43
CA ARG A 400 3.29 -1.25 -10.78
C ARG A 400 2.25 -2.27 -11.26
N LYS A 401 1.00 -1.88 -11.42
CA LYS A 401 -0.15 -2.78 -11.62
C LYS A 401 -0.96 -2.40 -12.87
N PRO A 402 -0.43 -2.62 -14.10
CA PRO A 402 -1.13 -2.24 -15.33
C PRO A 402 -2.52 -2.88 -15.43
N ALA A 403 -2.72 -4.09 -14.92
CA ALA A 403 -4.02 -4.77 -15.01
C ALA A 403 -5.20 -4.02 -14.40
N LEU A 404 -4.96 -3.11 -13.45
CA LEU A 404 -6.01 -2.29 -12.85
C LEU A 404 -6.66 -1.31 -13.85
N PHE A 405 -6.05 -1.05 -15.02
CA PHE A 405 -6.72 -0.33 -16.12
C PHE A 405 -8.00 -1.01 -16.61
N ILE A 406 -8.22 -2.29 -16.26
CA ILE A 406 -9.47 -2.98 -16.56
C ILE A 406 -10.67 -2.40 -15.79
N ALA A 407 -10.45 -1.81 -14.61
CA ALA A 407 -11.52 -1.28 -13.78
C ALA A 407 -12.41 -0.26 -14.55
N PRO A 408 -11.87 0.81 -15.16
CA PRO A 408 -12.67 1.70 -16.00
C PRO A 408 -13.20 1.04 -17.28
N VAL A 409 -12.52 0.02 -17.82
CA VAL A 409 -13.02 -0.75 -18.98
C VAL A 409 -14.32 -1.47 -18.63
N LEU A 410 -14.39 -2.12 -17.46
CA LEU A 410 -15.60 -2.77 -16.95
C LEU A 410 -16.76 -1.78 -16.77
N MET A 411 -16.47 -0.54 -16.36
CA MET A 411 -17.49 0.51 -16.26
C MET A 411 -18.05 0.87 -17.63
N VAL A 412 -17.21 1.03 -18.67
CA VAL A 412 -17.71 1.27 -20.04
C VAL A 412 -18.44 0.06 -20.61
N MET A 413 -17.95 -1.16 -20.32
CA MET A 413 -18.64 -2.40 -20.68
C MET A 413 -20.02 -2.48 -20.04
N SER A 414 -20.20 -2.00 -18.81
CA SER A 414 -21.52 -1.95 -18.16
C SER A 414 -22.51 -1.03 -18.90
N ILE A 415 -22.03 0.08 -19.47
CA ILE A 415 -22.84 0.96 -20.33
C ILE A 415 -23.27 0.21 -21.59
N ALA A 416 -22.33 -0.50 -22.24
CA ALA A 416 -22.64 -1.34 -23.39
C ALA A 416 -23.63 -2.46 -23.01
N ALA A 417 -23.42 -3.15 -21.90
CA ALA A 417 -24.31 -4.21 -21.43
C ALA A 417 -25.73 -3.71 -21.18
N ALA A 418 -25.88 -2.54 -20.55
CA ALA A 418 -27.19 -1.93 -20.34
C ALA A 418 -27.87 -1.58 -21.67
N GLN A 419 -27.13 -1.13 -22.69
CA GLN A 419 -27.66 -0.91 -24.04
C GLN A 419 -28.05 -2.22 -24.74
N GLY A 420 -27.27 -3.30 -24.56
CA GLY A 420 -27.59 -4.63 -25.10
C GLY A 420 -28.87 -5.18 -24.47
N LEU A 421 -28.98 -5.08 -23.16
CA LEU A 421 -30.16 -5.51 -22.41
C LEU A 421 -31.41 -4.70 -22.77
N ALA A 422 -31.27 -3.39 -22.97
CA ALA A 422 -32.34 -2.53 -23.46
C ALA A 422 -32.80 -2.92 -24.88
N GLN A 423 -31.89 -3.31 -25.76
CA GLN A 423 -32.22 -3.79 -27.11
C GLN A 423 -33.01 -5.10 -27.06
N LEU A 424 -32.57 -6.07 -26.25
CA LEU A 424 -33.29 -7.33 -26.05
C LEU A 424 -34.70 -7.07 -25.52
N ARG A 425 -34.84 -6.17 -24.54
CA ARG A 425 -36.14 -5.80 -23.98
C ARG A 425 -37.05 -5.11 -24.99
N GLN A 426 -36.52 -4.23 -25.83
CA GLN A 426 -37.29 -3.56 -26.88
C GLN A 426 -37.73 -4.51 -28.01
N GLY A 427 -36.94 -5.55 -28.29
CA GLY A 427 -37.27 -6.59 -29.26
C GLY A 427 -38.23 -7.67 -28.73
N THR A 428 -38.56 -7.67 -27.43
CA THR A 428 -39.41 -8.68 -26.80
C THR A 428 -40.85 -8.16 -26.66
N PRO A 429 -41.88 -8.99 -26.95
CA PRO A 429 -43.29 -8.59 -26.77
C PRO A 429 -43.62 -8.13 -25.35
N ASP A 430 -44.60 -7.24 -25.20
CA ASP A 430 -44.95 -6.57 -23.93
C ASP A 430 -45.18 -7.55 -22.77
N ALA A 431 -45.84 -8.68 -23.03
CA ALA A 431 -46.09 -9.74 -22.04
C ALA A 431 -44.80 -10.37 -21.46
N TRP A 432 -43.69 -10.32 -22.22
CA TRP A 432 -42.42 -10.97 -21.88
C TRP A 432 -41.28 -9.96 -21.71
N ARG A 433 -41.56 -8.65 -21.62
CA ARG A 433 -40.53 -7.60 -21.52
C ARG A 433 -39.58 -7.74 -20.33
N MET A 434 -39.97 -8.46 -19.27
CA MET A 434 -39.10 -8.74 -18.12
C MET A 434 -38.23 -9.99 -18.31
N LEU A 435 -38.50 -10.83 -19.32
CA LEU A 435 -37.78 -12.08 -19.56
C LEU A 435 -36.29 -11.85 -19.83
N PRO A 436 -35.85 -10.85 -20.64
CA PRO A 436 -34.43 -10.57 -20.81
C PRO A 436 -33.74 -10.15 -19.51
N ILE A 437 -34.41 -9.36 -18.67
CA ILE A 437 -33.90 -8.97 -17.35
C ILE A 437 -33.75 -10.20 -16.46
N ALA A 438 -34.80 -11.00 -16.35
CA ALA A 438 -34.80 -12.22 -15.55
C ALA A 438 -33.73 -13.21 -16.04
N GLY A 439 -33.59 -13.40 -17.35
CA GLY A 439 -32.56 -14.23 -17.95
C GLY A 439 -31.15 -13.75 -17.65
N ALA A 440 -30.89 -12.44 -17.77
CA ALA A 440 -29.59 -11.85 -17.42
C ALA A 440 -29.27 -11.99 -15.92
N VAL A 441 -30.26 -11.77 -15.04
CA VAL A 441 -30.08 -11.94 -13.59
C VAL A 441 -29.84 -13.41 -13.24
N MET A 442 -30.60 -14.34 -13.81
CA MET A 442 -30.43 -15.78 -13.55
C MET A 442 -29.08 -16.28 -14.06
N ALA A 443 -28.67 -15.90 -15.27
CA ALA A 443 -27.36 -16.23 -15.82
C ALA A 443 -26.23 -15.64 -14.95
N GLY A 444 -26.36 -14.38 -14.54
CA GLY A 444 -25.42 -13.72 -13.64
C GLY A 444 -25.34 -14.36 -12.27
N LEU A 445 -26.46 -14.70 -11.63
CA LEU A 445 -26.48 -15.38 -10.33
C LEU A 445 -25.88 -16.80 -10.41
N PHE A 446 -26.11 -17.50 -11.52
CA PHE A 446 -25.52 -18.82 -11.75
C PHE A 446 -24.00 -18.74 -11.96
N GLU A 447 -23.55 -17.79 -12.79
CA GLU A 447 -22.14 -17.60 -13.12
C GLU A 447 -21.34 -17.04 -11.94
N LEU A 448 -21.90 -16.04 -11.26
CA LEU A 448 -21.29 -15.31 -10.15
C LEU A 448 -21.70 -15.91 -8.79
N TRP A 449 -22.16 -17.16 -8.79
CA TRP A 449 -22.47 -17.88 -7.55
C TRP A 449 -21.21 -17.94 -6.69
N LEU A 450 -21.26 -17.28 -5.54
CA LEU A 450 -20.16 -17.29 -4.58
C LEU A 450 -20.28 -18.53 -3.67
N PRO A 451 -19.14 -19.11 -3.25
CA PRO A 451 -19.12 -20.22 -2.32
C PRO A 451 -19.77 -19.81 -0.99
N PRO A 452 -20.50 -20.72 -0.32
CA PRO A 452 -21.17 -20.43 0.95
C PRO A 452 -20.18 -20.27 2.11
N GLU A 453 -19.01 -20.91 2.04
CA GLU A 453 -17.96 -20.78 3.04
C GLU A 453 -17.34 -19.38 2.98
N ARG A 454 -17.43 -18.68 4.11
CA ARG A 454 -16.79 -17.38 4.34
C ARG A 454 -15.75 -17.59 5.43
N VAL A 455 -14.53 -17.11 5.18
CA VAL A 455 -13.50 -17.08 6.21
C VAL A 455 -13.58 -15.73 6.89
N PHE A 456 -13.63 -15.80 8.20
CA PHE A 456 -13.65 -14.64 9.05
C PHE A 456 -12.39 -14.66 9.90
N LEU A 457 -11.67 -13.54 9.89
CA LEU A 457 -10.43 -13.42 10.64
C LEU A 457 -10.74 -12.76 11.98
N PRO A 458 -10.60 -13.46 13.12
CA PRO A 458 -10.73 -12.81 14.41
C PRO A 458 -9.57 -11.83 14.60
N LEU A 459 -9.87 -10.64 15.15
CA LEU A 459 -8.81 -9.78 15.67
C LEU A 459 -8.36 -10.38 17.01
N GLU A 460 -7.26 -11.14 16.99
CA GLU A 460 -6.66 -11.67 18.21
C GLU A 460 -6.31 -10.52 19.18
N ARG A 461 -6.70 -10.68 20.45
CA ARG A 461 -6.35 -9.78 21.54
C ARG A 461 -5.69 -10.55 22.68
N PRO A 462 -4.42 -10.95 22.51
CA PRO A 462 -3.69 -11.63 23.58
C PRO A 462 -3.60 -10.75 24.84
N ALA A 463 -3.78 -11.36 26.02
CA ALA A 463 -3.80 -10.65 27.30
C ALA A 463 -2.50 -9.87 27.59
N VAL A 464 -1.36 -10.33 27.05
CA VAL A 464 -0.07 -9.64 27.16
C VAL A 464 -0.13 -8.21 26.62
N TYR A 465 -0.80 -7.98 25.47
CA TYR A 465 -0.85 -6.65 24.87
C TYR A 465 -1.84 -5.72 25.58
N GLU A 466 -2.89 -6.25 26.20
CA GLU A 466 -3.77 -5.45 27.08
C GLU A 466 -3.03 -4.95 28.32
N GLN A 467 -2.15 -5.78 28.90
CA GLN A 467 -1.30 -5.36 30.02
C GLN A 467 -0.25 -4.32 29.60
N ILE A 468 0.35 -4.49 28.41
CA ILE A 468 1.28 -3.52 27.84
C ILE A 468 0.58 -2.18 27.60
N ALA A 469 -0.68 -2.17 27.14
CA ALA A 469 -1.43 -0.93 26.89
C ALA A 469 -1.44 0.04 28.08
N ALA A 470 -1.46 -0.50 29.31
CA ALA A 470 -1.44 0.28 30.56
C ALA A 470 -0.05 0.82 30.96
N ARG A 471 1.02 0.41 30.29
CA ARG A 471 2.42 0.76 30.60
C ARG A 471 3.08 1.36 29.35
N PRO A 472 3.13 2.69 29.17
CA PRO A 472 3.61 3.31 27.93
C PRO A 472 5.11 3.08 27.64
N GLY A 473 5.46 2.65 26.42
CA GLY A 473 6.83 2.64 25.89
C GLY A 473 6.92 1.94 24.53
N ALA A 474 8.05 2.04 23.82
CA ALA A 474 8.15 1.33 22.54
C ALA A 474 8.23 -0.20 22.74
N VAL A 475 7.64 -0.95 21.80
CA VAL A 475 7.52 -2.41 21.85
C VAL A 475 8.36 -3.06 20.75
N ALA A 476 9.24 -3.97 21.14
CA ALA A 476 9.86 -4.95 20.25
C ALA A 476 9.00 -6.21 20.24
N ASP A 477 8.15 -6.35 19.22
CA ASP A 477 7.27 -7.52 19.06
C ASP A 477 7.92 -8.55 18.12
N LEU A 478 8.50 -9.60 18.71
CA LEU A 478 9.42 -10.54 18.07
C LEU A 478 8.74 -11.88 17.73
N PRO A 479 9.04 -12.49 16.57
CA PRO A 479 9.95 -12.01 15.53
C PRO A 479 9.35 -10.80 14.81
N LEU A 480 10.19 -9.83 14.42
CA LEU A 480 9.72 -8.69 13.64
C LEU A 480 9.11 -9.16 12.32
N ASP A 481 8.06 -8.47 11.87
CA ASP A 481 7.37 -8.79 10.63
C ASP A 481 8.30 -8.65 9.41
N VAL A 482 8.65 -9.78 8.83
CA VAL A 482 9.38 -9.87 7.55
C VAL A 482 8.34 -10.03 6.44
N LEU A 483 8.55 -9.36 5.29
CA LEU A 483 7.62 -9.36 4.13
C LEU A 483 6.25 -8.70 4.42
N GLU A 484 5.19 -9.25 3.83
CA GLU A 484 3.79 -8.78 3.85
C GLU A 484 3.03 -9.46 5.01
N THR A 485 3.46 -9.25 6.25
CA THR A 485 2.80 -9.76 7.47
C THR A 485 2.35 -8.61 8.36
N SER A 486 1.15 -8.68 8.94
CA SER A 486 0.52 -7.61 9.73
C SER A 486 0.26 -8.01 11.19
N ARG A 487 0.91 -9.06 11.69
CA ARG A 487 0.78 -9.53 13.07
C ARG A 487 1.10 -8.45 14.10
N THR A 488 2.20 -7.73 13.91
CA THR A 488 2.61 -6.64 14.83
C THR A 488 1.67 -5.43 14.70
N LEU A 489 1.14 -5.15 13.50
CA LEU A 489 0.13 -4.09 13.31
C LEU A 489 -1.17 -4.41 14.05
N ARG A 490 -1.63 -5.67 13.98
CA ARG A 490 -2.83 -6.13 14.71
C ARG A 490 -2.67 -5.99 16.21
N SER A 491 -1.50 -6.40 16.73
CA SER A 491 -1.16 -6.28 18.16
C SER A 491 -1.03 -4.81 18.59
N GLN A 492 -0.48 -3.96 17.71
CA GLN A 492 -0.34 -2.52 17.95
C GLN A 492 -1.68 -1.82 18.14
N MET A 493 -2.74 -2.22 17.43
CA MET A 493 -4.08 -1.64 17.65
C MET A 493 -4.65 -1.96 19.05
N VAL A 494 -4.11 -2.98 19.74
CA VAL A 494 -4.52 -3.32 21.11
C VAL A 494 -3.75 -2.46 22.12
N HIS A 495 -2.43 -2.39 22.01
CA HIS A 495 -1.61 -1.67 22.99
C HIS A 495 -1.44 -0.17 22.69
N GLY A 496 -1.58 0.26 21.45
CA GLY A 496 -1.54 1.66 21.01
C GLY A 496 -0.16 2.33 21.07
N GLN A 497 0.93 1.57 21.16
CA GLN A 497 2.28 2.09 21.40
C GLN A 497 3.20 1.93 20.19
N PRO A 498 4.27 2.74 20.05
CA PRO A 498 5.23 2.60 18.97
C PRO A 498 5.87 1.20 18.92
N ILE A 499 6.08 0.68 17.72
CA ILE A 499 6.76 -0.61 17.49
C ILE A 499 8.02 -0.43 16.66
N ILE A 500 8.98 -1.34 16.87
CA ILE A 500 10.14 -1.47 16.00
C ILE A 500 9.69 -2.13 14.70
N GLY A 501 9.97 -1.48 13.57
CA GLY A 501 9.55 -1.97 12.24
C GLY A 501 8.05 -1.80 12.00
N GLY A 502 7.41 -2.86 11.49
CA GLY A 502 6.01 -2.85 11.03
C GLY A 502 5.90 -2.98 9.50
N PHE A 503 4.75 -3.46 9.05
CA PHE A 503 4.50 -3.70 7.63
C PHE A 503 3.87 -2.49 6.95
N ILE A 504 4.51 -2.03 5.86
CA ILE A 504 3.96 -1.08 4.90
C ILE A 504 4.43 -1.45 3.48
N ALA A 505 3.64 -1.08 2.47
CA ALA A 505 3.92 -1.44 1.07
C ALA A 505 5.22 -0.82 0.52
N ARG A 506 5.54 0.42 0.94
CA ARG A 506 6.77 1.12 0.53
C ARG A 506 7.62 1.44 1.76
N ARG A 507 8.49 0.50 2.16
CA ARG A 507 9.36 0.62 3.35
C ARG A 507 10.32 1.83 3.23
N PRO A 508 10.53 2.60 4.30
CA PRO A 508 11.51 3.68 4.32
C PRO A 508 12.93 3.13 4.50
N ALA A 509 13.94 3.99 4.41
CA ALA A 509 15.20 3.72 5.09
C ALA A 509 14.93 3.66 6.60
N TYR A 510 15.62 2.76 7.31
CA TYR A 510 15.46 2.59 8.76
C TYR A 510 16.84 2.54 9.40
N ASP A 511 17.48 3.70 9.46
CA ASP A 511 18.90 3.80 9.82
C ASP A 511 19.14 3.51 11.31
N SER A 512 18.20 3.93 12.18
CA SER A 512 18.20 3.59 13.62
C SER A 512 18.24 2.10 13.88
N PHE A 513 17.58 1.29 13.03
CA PHE A 513 17.50 -0.16 13.25
C PHE A 513 18.86 -0.84 13.19
N ASN A 514 19.83 -0.24 12.50
CA ASN A 514 21.19 -0.76 12.43
C ASN A 514 22.00 -0.49 13.72
N MET A 515 21.44 0.25 14.67
CA MET A 515 22.04 0.41 15.99
C MET A 515 22.15 -0.97 16.66
N PRO A 516 23.33 -1.37 17.19
CA PRO A 516 23.58 -2.72 17.69
C PRO A 516 22.52 -3.26 18.67
N LEU A 517 22.02 -2.44 19.60
CA LEU A 517 20.97 -2.84 20.53
C LEU A 517 19.65 -3.18 19.82
N LEU A 518 19.14 -2.29 18.96
CA LEU A 518 17.88 -2.53 18.24
C LEU A 518 18.03 -3.68 17.24
N TYR A 519 19.16 -3.74 16.54
CA TYR A 519 19.45 -4.79 15.56
C TYR A 519 19.44 -6.18 16.22
N THR A 520 20.12 -6.33 17.36
CA THR A 520 20.22 -7.63 18.05
C THR A 520 18.91 -8.08 18.68
N ILE A 521 18.16 -7.17 19.31
CA ILE A 521 16.81 -7.46 19.81
C ILE A 521 15.89 -7.82 18.63
N GLY A 522 15.83 -6.97 17.60
CA GLY A 522 14.91 -7.11 16.47
C GLY A 522 15.17 -8.31 15.57
N THR A 523 16.44 -8.67 15.37
CA THR A 523 16.82 -9.87 14.59
C THR A 523 17.01 -11.12 15.45
N MET A 524 16.89 -10.97 16.77
CA MET A 524 17.13 -12.02 17.77
C MET A 524 18.48 -12.71 17.59
N ARG A 525 19.49 -11.96 17.13
CA ARG A 525 20.85 -12.47 16.90
C ARG A 525 21.74 -12.16 18.08
N ALA A 526 22.74 -13.01 18.29
CA ALA A 526 23.75 -12.79 19.32
C ALA A 526 24.45 -11.44 19.14
N LEU A 527 24.56 -10.68 20.23
CA LEU A 527 25.38 -9.48 20.32
C LEU A 527 26.86 -9.87 20.17
N GLN A 528 27.43 -9.58 19.01
CA GLN A 528 28.83 -9.85 18.72
C GLN A 528 29.71 -8.71 19.23
N GLN A 529 30.91 -9.03 19.74
CA GLN A 529 31.91 -8.02 20.01
C GLN A 529 32.33 -7.35 18.69
N ASP A 530 32.52 -6.03 18.73
CA ASP A 530 32.81 -5.21 17.55
C ASP A 530 34.00 -4.28 17.83
N VAL A 531 34.53 -3.64 16.79
CA VAL A 531 35.58 -2.59 16.87
C VAL A 531 35.07 -1.35 17.60
N VAL A 532 33.76 -1.20 17.70
CA VAL A 532 33.07 -0.30 18.61
C VAL A 532 32.77 -1.07 19.91
N PRO A 533 33.26 -0.62 21.08
CA PRO A 533 32.99 -1.31 22.34
C PRO A 533 31.50 -1.34 22.70
N LEU A 534 30.92 -2.54 22.75
CA LEU A 534 29.53 -2.81 23.14
C LEU A 534 29.45 -3.25 24.60
N ASP A 535 29.87 -2.37 25.51
CA ASP A 535 29.73 -2.58 26.95
C ASP A 535 28.31 -2.21 27.45
N PRO A 536 27.92 -2.62 28.68
CA PRO A 536 26.61 -2.28 29.24
C PRO A 536 26.31 -0.78 29.25
N SER A 537 27.31 0.07 29.44
CA SER A 537 27.11 1.53 29.45
C SER A 537 26.81 2.09 28.05
N THR A 538 27.37 1.49 26.99
CA THR A 538 27.03 1.81 25.60
C THR A 538 25.64 1.32 25.24
N LEU A 539 25.26 0.10 25.65
CA LEU A 539 23.89 -0.40 25.42
C LEU A 539 22.83 0.46 26.14
N ARG A 540 23.12 0.92 27.36
CA ARG A 540 22.21 1.84 28.08
C ARG A 540 22.13 3.21 27.41
N ALA A 541 23.23 3.71 26.84
CA ALA A 541 23.23 4.95 26.04
C ALA A 541 22.37 4.80 24.77
N MET A 542 22.46 3.65 24.10
CA MET A 542 21.62 3.29 22.95
C MET A 542 20.14 3.23 23.33
N GLN A 543 19.80 2.58 24.45
CA GLN A 543 18.41 2.53 24.94
C GLN A 543 17.91 3.92 25.38
N CYS A 544 18.78 4.78 25.92
CA CYS A 544 18.39 6.14 26.25
C CYS A 544 18.03 6.96 25.00
N PHE A 545 18.73 6.74 23.88
CA PHE A 545 18.42 7.37 22.59
C PHE A 545 17.16 6.80 21.93
N ALA A 546 16.99 5.47 21.95
CA ALA A 546 15.79 4.78 21.46
C ALA A 546 15.14 3.94 22.57
N PRO A 547 14.33 4.56 23.46
CA PRO A 547 13.67 3.89 24.58
C PRO A 547 12.71 2.74 24.22
N VAL A 548 13.24 1.54 24.11
CA VAL A 548 12.45 0.30 24.07
C VAL A 548 12.16 -0.16 25.49
N ARG A 549 10.87 -0.22 25.83
CA ARG A 549 10.39 -0.63 27.16
C ARG A 549 9.91 -2.07 27.18
N HIS A 550 9.25 -2.53 26.11
CA HIS A 550 8.64 -3.85 26.08
C HIS A 550 9.33 -4.72 25.03
N VAL A 551 9.72 -5.94 25.42
CA VAL A 551 10.19 -6.97 24.49
C VAL A 551 9.26 -8.16 24.63
N VAL A 552 8.45 -8.40 23.60
CA VAL A 552 7.50 -9.51 23.52
C VAL A 552 8.05 -10.53 22.55
N VAL A 553 8.19 -11.78 22.99
CA VAL A 553 8.71 -12.89 22.18
C VAL A 553 7.61 -13.90 21.96
N ARG A 554 7.28 -14.16 20.68
CA ARG A 554 6.42 -15.26 20.27
C ARG A 554 7.16 -16.58 20.38
N THR A 555 6.94 -17.30 21.48
CA THR A 555 7.64 -18.56 21.77
C THR A 555 7.28 -19.68 20.79
N ASP A 556 6.11 -19.59 20.15
CA ASP A 556 5.63 -20.53 19.14
C ASP A 556 6.17 -20.26 17.72
N LEU A 557 6.67 -19.05 17.47
CA LEU A 557 7.25 -18.64 16.17
C LEU A 557 8.78 -18.53 16.18
N THR A 558 9.41 -18.74 17.34
CA THR A 558 10.85 -18.54 17.52
C THR A 558 11.52 -19.80 18.05
N THR A 559 12.78 -20.00 17.65
CA THR A 559 13.62 -21.09 18.13
C THR A 559 14.14 -20.81 19.53
N ALA A 560 14.47 -21.86 20.30
CA ALA A 560 15.09 -21.70 21.62
C ALA A 560 16.39 -20.89 21.57
N ARG A 561 17.15 -21.01 20.47
CA ARG A 561 18.39 -20.23 20.25
C ARG A 561 18.11 -18.73 20.11
N GLU A 562 17.10 -18.35 19.34
CA GLU A 562 16.70 -16.93 19.19
C GLU A 562 16.24 -16.36 20.53
N GLN A 563 15.43 -17.12 21.28
CA GLN A 563 14.97 -16.73 22.61
C GLN A 563 16.12 -16.52 23.60
N GLU A 564 17.12 -17.41 23.59
CA GLU A 564 18.33 -17.29 24.41
C GLU A 564 19.19 -16.08 24.00
N GLN A 565 19.31 -15.81 22.70
CA GLN A 565 20.07 -14.66 22.19
C GLN A 565 19.45 -13.32 22.59
N VAL A 566 18.12 -13.24 22.59
CA VAL A 566 17.40 -12.07 23.14
C VAL A 566 17.66 -11.96 24.64
N ALA A 567 17.46 -13.03 25.41
CA ALA A 567 17.66 -13.02 26.86
C ALA A 567 19.09 -12.60 27.26
N GLU A 568 20.12 -13.05 26.53
CA GLU A 568 21.51 -12.66 26.76
C GLU A 568 21.75 -11.17 26.49
N THR A 569 21.16 -10.64 25.42
CA THR A 569 21.22 -9.20 25.09
C THR A 569 20.56 -8.36 26.18
N LEU A 570 19.39 -8.79 26.66
CA LEU A 570 18.69 -8.14 27.77
C LEU A 570 19.48 -8.22 29.07
N ARG A 571 20.10 -9.37 29.36
CA ARG A 571 20.98 -9.56 30.53
C ARG A 571 22.15 -8.60 30.53
N MET A 572 22.80 -8.39 29.37
CA MET A 572 23.90 -7.44 29.25
C MET A 572 23.45 -5.99 29.44
N LEU A 573 22.26 -5.63 28.95
CA LEU A 573 21.67 -4.30 29.10
C LEU A 573 21.33 -3.99 30.58
N ILE A 574 20.57 -4.88 31.23
CA ILE A 574 20.03 -4.64 32.58
C ILE A 574 21.03 -5.00 33.69
N GLY A 575 21.98 -5.91 33.41
CA GLY A 575 23.03 -6.32 34.36
C GLY A 575 22.65 -7.48 35.29
N HIS A 576 21.48 -8.08 35.12
CA HIS A 576 21.02 -9.28 35.82
C HIS A 576 20.20 -10.17 34.87
N VAL A 577 19.85 -11.38 35.29
CA VAL A 577 19.02 -12.28 34.48
C VAL A 577 17.63 -11.63 34.27
N PRO A 578 17.14 -11.52 33.03
CA PRO A 578 15.82 -10.94 32.76
C PRO A 578 14.71 -11.90 33.24
N THR A 579 13.76 -11.38 34.01
CA THR A 579 12.55 -12.10 34.44
C THR A 579 11.36 -11.64 33.60
N PRO A 580 10.58 -12.54 33.00
CA PRO A 580 9.39 -12.14 32.25
C PRO A 580 8.30 -11.63 33.20
N GLU A 581 7.63 -10.55 32.82
CA GLU A 581 6.43 -10.03 33.50
C GLU A 581 5.20 -10.90 33.18
N TYR A 582 5.22 -11.55 32.02
CA TYR A 582 4.17 -12.45 31.56
C TYR A 582 4.77 -13.58 30.73
N GLU A 583 4.27 -14.80 30.93
CA GLU A 583 4.63 -15.97 30.15
C GLU A 583 3.45 -16.93 30.01
N ASP A 584 3.14 -17.33 28.78
CA ASP A 584 2.21 -18.41 28.45
C ASP A 584 2.78 -19.33 27.35
N ALA A 585 1.94 -20.17 26.74
CA ALA A 585 2.37 -21.10 25.70
C ALA A 585 2.91 -20.42 24.42
N GLN A 586 2.47 -19.19 24.13
CA GLN A 586 2.76 -18.47 22.89
C GLN A 586 3.57 -17.19 23.08
N TYR A 587 3.53 -16.58 24.28
CA TYR A 587 4.11 -15.26 24.54
C TYR A 587 5.00 -15.28 25.77
N ARG A 588 6.15 -14.62 25.66
CA ARG A 588 7.00 -14.23 26.78
C ARG A 588 7.30 -12.75 26.70
N TRP A 589 6.91 -11.97 27.71
CA TRP A 589 7.09 -10.52 27.74
C TRP A 589 8.06 -10.10 28.85
N TYR A 590 9.06 -9.31 28.46
CA TYR A 590 9.98 -8.63 29.35
C TYR A 590 9.70 -7.12 29.35
N GLU A 591 9.57 -6.53 30.54
CA GLU A 591 9.59 -5.08 30.73
C GLU A 591 10.98 -4.63 31.13
N LEU A 592 11.53 -3.68 30.37
CA LEU A 592 12.87 -3.16 30.56
C LEU A 592 12.83 -1.86 31.39
N PRO A 593 13.78 -1.65 32.31
CA PRO A 593 13.99 -0.35 32.91
C PRO A 593 14.43 0.66 31.84
N LEU A 594 14.02 1.92 31.99
CA LEU A 594 14.42 3.01 31.10
C LEU A 594 15.65 3.73 31.68
N PHE A 595 16.75 3.72 30.94
CA PHE A 595 18.02 4.33 31.37
C PHE A 595 18.15 5.82 30.98
N ALA A 596 17.17 6.66 31.33
CA ALA A 596 17.13 8.09 30.97
C ALA A 596 18.40 8.89 31.39
N ASN A 597 19.05 8.49 32.49
CA ASN A 597 20.28 9.14 33.00
C ASN A 597 21.57 8.59 32.37
N ALA A 598 21.47 7.63 31.45
CA ALA A 598 22.62 7.03 30.77
C ALA A 598 22.85 7.61 29.36
N CYS A 599 22.06 8.60 28.94
CA CYS A 599 22.23 9.28 27.67
C CYS A 599 23.64 9.87 27.56
N ARG A 600 24.37 9.43 26.53
CA ARG A 600 25.67 9.96 26.15
C ARG A 600 25.87 9.72 24.65
N PRO A 601 26.69 10.53 23.96
CA PRO A 601 26.99 10.30 22.57
C PRO A 601 27.63 8.93 22.36
N PHE A 602 27.30 8.27 21.26
CA PHE A 602 27.90 6.99 20.88
C PHE A 602 28.10 6.92 19.37
N VAL A 603 28.89 5.94 18.94
CA VAL A 603 29.20 5.65 17.54
C VAL A 603 28.91 4.19 17.26
N TYR A 604 28.47 3.86 16.05
CA TYR A 604 28.41 2.47 15.57
C TYR A 604 28.74 2.38 14.08
N ALA A 605 29.14 1.19 13.64
CA ALA A 605 29.48 0.93 12.25
C ALA A 605 28.22 0.72 11.39
N GLY A 606 28.19 1.31 10.20
CA GLY A 606 27.13 1.12 9.21
C GLY A 606 27.51 0.13 8.09
N LYS A 607 27.03 0.39 6.88
CA LYS A 607 27.37 -0.34 5.65
C LYS A 607 28.82 -0.10 5.23
N GLY A 608 29.36 -1.04 4.47
CA GLY A 608 30.71 -0.98 3.87
C GLY A 608 31.80 -1.71 4.65
N TRP A 609 31.51 -2.10 5.90
CA TRP A 609 32.41 -2.89 6.74
C TRP A 609 32.14 -4.39 6.61
N ASP A 610 33.19 -5.18 6.52
CA ASP A 610 33.12 -6.65 6.54
C ASP A 610 32.75 -7.20 7.94
N SER A 611 32.58 -8.52 8.02
CA SER A 611 32.43 -9.22 9.29
C SER A 611 33.63 -9.00 10.21
N VAL A 612 33.39 -9.02 11.52
CA VAL A 612 34.44 -8.90 12.53
C VAL A 612 35.38 -10.10 12.42
N GLU A 613 36.69 -9.81 12.35
CA GLU A 613 37.78 -10.78 12.35
C GLU A 613 38.68 -10.56 13.56
N ARG A 614 39.52 -11.54 13.87
CA ARG A 614 40.48 -11.47 14.97
C ARG A 614 41.88 -11.81 14.49
N ASN A 615 42.86 -10.99 14.87
CA ASN A 615 44.28 -11.22 14.65
C ASN A 615 45.10 -10.89 15.93
N ASP A 616 46.42 -10.87 15.81
CA ASP A 616 47.35 -10.57 16.91
C ASP A 616 47.15 -9.16 17.50
N ASN A 617 46.57 -8.22 16.74
CA ASN A 617 46.28 -6.85 17.17
C ASN A 617 44.87 -6.70 17.79
N GLY A 618 44.10 -7.77 17.89
CA GLY A 618 42.75 -7.79 18.46
C GLY A 618 41.66 -8.00 17.42
N LEU A 619 40.47 -7.43 17.68
CA LEU A 619 39.35 -7.44 16.75
C LEU A 619 39.54 -6.38 15.68
N HIS A 620 39.22 -6.69 14.44
CA HIS A 620 39.24 -5.73 13.33
C HIS A 620 38.10 -5.97 12.34
N ARG A 621 37.74 -4.92 11.60
CA ARG A 621 36.88 -5.00 10.41
C ARG A 621 37.62 -4.44 9.23
N TRP A 622 37.64 -5.20 8.14
CA TRP A 622 38.06 -4.67 6.86
C TRP A 622 36.99 -3.74 6.30
N GLY A 623 37.43 -2.62 5.74
CA GLY A 623 36.60 -1.69 5.01
C GLY A 623 36.70 -1.90 3.52
N SER A 624 35.56 -1.72 2.84
CA SER A 624 35.46 -1.56 1.40
C SER A 624 35.87 -0.14 0.98
N ALA A 625 35.56 0.27 -0.26
CA ALA A 625 35.90 1.60 -0.75
C ALA A 625 35.14 2.71 0.00
N ASP A 626 33.92 2.42 0.45
CA ASP A 626 33.02 3.36 1.09
C ASP A 626 32.42 2.77 2.35
N ASN A 627 32.85 3.30 3.50
CA ASN A 627 32.48 2.78 4.80
C ASN A 627 31.69 3.83 5.56
N THR A 628 30.59 3.44 6.19
CA THR A 628 29.74 4.38 6.94
C THR A 628 29.92 4.21 8.43
N LEU A 629 29.95 5.33 9.15
CA LEU A 629 29.94 5.39 10.61
C LEU A 629 28.77 6.28 11.03
N TRP A 630 28.01 5.84 12.00
CA TRP A 630 26.90 6.61 12.55
C TRP A 630 27.30 7.19 13.89
N LEU A 631 27.16 8.50 14.02
CA LEU A 631 27.30 9.22 15.28
C LEU A 631 25.93 9.60 15.80
N VAL A 632 25.72 9.37 17.08
CA VAL A 632 24.45 9.68 17.73
C VAL A 632 24.68 10.70 18.83
N ASN A 633 24.00 11.84 18.68
CA ASN A 633 23.87 12.85 19.70
C ASN A 633 22.47 12.73 20.34
N PRO A 634 22.37 12.22 21.58
CA PRO A 634 21.09 12.04 22.25
C PRO A 634 20.51 13.33 22.86
N TYR A 635 21.20 14.47 22.74
CA TYR A 635 20.79 15.74 23.34
C TYR A 635 19.99 16.62 22.35
N ASP A 636 19.27 17.60 22.89
CA ASP A 636 18.49 18.59 22.12
C ASP A 636 19.35 19.73 21.53
N THR A 637 20.64 19.76 21.85
CA THR A 637 21.60 20.75 21.37
C THR A 637 22.77 20.10 20.60
N PRO A 638 23.40 20.80 19.65
CA PRO A 638 24.64 20.34 19.05
C PRO A 638 25.73 20.07 20.10
N ILE A 639 26.60 19.11 19.80
CA ILE A 639 27.77 18.79 20.62
C ILE A 639 29.05 18.96 19.83
N HIS A 640 30.12 19.41 20.49
CA HIS A 640 31.47 19.31 19.95
C HIS A 640 32.11 18.06 20.49
N MET A 641 32.57 17.16 19.61
CA MET A 641 33.17 15.90 20.02
C MET A 641 34.41 15.56 19.20
N THR A 642 35.29 14.77 19.81
CA THR A 642 36.48 14.22 19.14
C THR A 642 36.23 12.75 18.79
N LEU A 643 36.17 12.45 17.50
CA LEU A 643 36.13 11.08 17.00
C LEU A 643 37.56 10.52 16.94
N ALA A 644 37.78 9.34 17.52
CA ALA A 644 39.05 8.62 17.47
C ALA A 644 38.90 7.29 16.72
N LEU A 645 39.65 7.15 15.62
CA LEU A 645 39.67 5.97 14.75
C LEU A 645 41.06 5.34 14.80
N THR A 646 41.15 4.12 15.32
CA THR A 646 42.37 3.31 15.26
C THR A 646 42.34 2.47 14.00
N LEU A 647 43.15 2.85 13.01
CA LEU A 647 43.14 2.31 11.65
C LEU A 647 44.51 1.77 11.25
N ALA A 648 44.51 0.85 10.29
CA ALA A 648 45.69 0.40 9.54
C ALA A 648 45.32 0.22 8.07
N SER A 649 46.25 0.44 7.14
CA SER A 649 45.99 0.25 5.71
C SER A 649 46.35 -1.16 5.22
N TYR A 650 45.64 -1.63 4.20
CA TYR A 650 45.97 -2.87 3.50
C TYR A 650 47.17 -2.67 2.57
N GLU A 651 48.25 -3.43 2.83
CA GLU A 651 49.55 -3.46 2.12
C GLU A 651 50.35 -2.15 2.08
N THR A 652 49.80 -1.09 1.51
CA THR A 652 50.45 0.20 1.28
C THR A 652 49.71 1.33 2.00
N PRO A 653 50.38 2.47 2.31
CA PRO A 653 49.70 3.65 2.81
C PRO A 653 48.63 4.15 1.84
N ARG A 654 47.47 4.58 2.36
CA ARG A 654 46.32 4.99 1.54
C ARG A 654 45.72 6.30 2.04
N PRO A 655 45.32 7.21 1.14
CA PRO A 655 44.55 8.39 1.52
C PRO A 655 43.15 7.94 1.96
N VAL A 656 42.72 8.45 3.11
CA VAL A 656 41.40 8.21 3.68
C VAL A 656 40.73 9.55 3.92
N GLU A 657 39.55 9.70 3.34
CA GLU A 657 38.75 10.91 3.42
C GLU A 657 37.51 10.65 4.27
N LEU A 658 37.28 11.52 5.26
CA LEU A 658 36.08 11.50 6.08
C LEU A 658 35.14 12.61 5.62
N TRP A 659 33.97 12.22 5.13
CA TRP A 659 32.94 13.07 4.60
C TRP A 659 31.70 13.10 5.49
N HIS A 660 31.05 14.25 5.56
CA HIS A 660 29.68 14.42 6.04
C HIS A 660 28.89 15.09 4.91
N ASP A 661 27.89 14.40 4.37
CA ASP A 661 27.21 14.78 3.13
C ASP A 661 28.19 15.07 1.99
N GLN A 662 28.28 16.33 1.54
CA GLN A 662 29.19 16.80 0.49
C GLN A 662 30.40 17.56 1.04
N ARG A 663 30.59 17.56 2.37
CA ARG A 663 31.67 18.29 3.03
C ARG A 663 32.76 17.34 3.51
N LEU A 664 33.99 17.57 3.05
CA LEU A 664 35.17 16.91 3.57
C LEU A 664 35.48 17.44 4.98
N ILE A 665 35.49 16.54 5.97
CA ILE A 665 35.75 16.83 7.37
C ILE A 665 37.22 16.61 7.72
N ALA A 666 37.80 15.51 7.26
CA ALA A 666 39.20 15.18 7.51
C ALA A 666 39.80 14.37 6.36
N HIS A 667 41.11 14.46 6.21
CA HIS A 667 41.90 13.65 5.29
C HIS A 667 43.13 13.14 6.03
N TRP A 668 43.39 11.84 5.95
CA TRP A 668 44.55 11.18 6.55
C TRP A 668 45.24 10.25 5.55
N ASP A 669 46.57 10.22 5.58
CA ASP A 669 47.33 9.12 4.98
C ASP A 669 47.44 7.98 6.00
N VAL A 670 46.51 7.01 5.90
CA VAL A 670 46.49 5.85 6.78
C VAL A 670 47.65 4.94 6.44
N GLN A 671 48.48 4.67 7.45
CA GLN A 671 49.71 3.90 7.30
C GLN A 671 49.45 2.41 7.59
N ARG A 672 50.36 1.55 7.14
CA ARG A 672 50.30 0.10 7.42
C ARG A 672 50.39 -0.21 8.92
N PRO A 673 51.28 0.42 9.72
CA PRO A 673 51.26 0.25 11.17
C PRO A 673 50.00 0.87 11.76
N VAL A 674 49.42 0.19 12.75
CA VAL A 674 48.22 0.66 13.47
C VAL A 674 48.47 2.05 14.09
N ARG A 675 47.62 3.01 13.75
CA ARG A 675 47.67 4.38 14.28
C ARG A 675 46.28 4.87 14.66
N THR A 676 46.20 5.78 15.63
CA THR A 676 44.95 6.42 16.04
C THR A 676 44.88 7.83 15.48
N TYR A 677 43.87 8.06 14.63
CA TYR A 677 43.55 9.33 14.01
C TYR A 677 42.43 9.99 14.81
N ARG A 678 42.56 11.30 15.08
CA ARG A 678 41.58 12.08 15.84
C ARG A 678 41.09 13.26 15.00
N THR A 679 39.80 13.50 15.03
CA THR A 679 39.19 14.68 14.41
C THR A 679 38.08 15.24 15.29
N GLY A 680 38.04 16.56 15.42
CA GLY A 680 37.00 17.27 16.13
C GLY A 680 35.87 17.65 15.16
N LEU A 681 34.62 17.47 15.59
CA LEU A 681 33.45 17.81 14.78
C LEU A 681 32.28 18.25 15.66
N THR A 682 31.43 19.09 15.08
CA THR A 682 30.15 19.51 15.67
C THR A 682 29.05 18.60 15.14
N VAL A 683 28.36 17.88 16.03
CA VAL A 683 27.32 16.91 15.68
C VAL A 683 25.96 17.46 16.11
N PRO A 684 24.99 17.65 15.18
CA PRO A 684 23.65 18.12 15.52
C PRO A 684 22.89 17.06 16.35
N PRO A 685 21.78 17.42 17.01
CA PRO A 685 20.86 16.47 17.65
C PRO A 685 20.45 15.33 16.71
N GLY A 686 20.37 14.11 17.25
CA GLY A 686 19.96 12.92 16.50
C GLY A 686 21.12 12.14 15.90
N GLN A 687 20.90 11.57 14.73
CA GLN A 687 21.87 10.74 14.02
C GLN A 687 22.59 11.53 12.93
N THR A 688 23.89 11.32 12.82
CA THR A 688 24.74 11.91 11.79
C THR A 688 25.55 10.80 11.12
N GLN A 689 25.40 10.69 9.80
CA GLN A 689 26.15 9.72 9.01
C GLN A 689 27.49 10.32 8.56
N LEU A 690 28.58 9.60 8.79
CA LEU A 690 29.89 9.91 8.23
C LEU A 690 30.28 8.84 7.22
N ARG A 691 30.82 9.26 6.08
CA ARG A 691 31.34 8.39 5.03
C ARG A 691 32.86 8.46 5.02
N LEU A 692 33.49 7.31 5.23
CA LEU A 692 34.93 7.11 5.20
C LEU A 692 35.30 6.45 3.87
N HIS A 693 35.84 7.26 2.95
CA HIS A 693 36.22 6.84 1.61
C HIS A 693 37.72 6.53 1.56
N ALA A 694 38.08 5.40 0.96
CA ALA A 694 39.47 4.98 0.79
C ALA A 694 39.61 4.02 -0.39
N PRO A 695 40.68 4.08 -1.20
CA PRO A 695 40.85 3.20 -2.35
C PRO A 695 41.04 1.73 -1.92
N THR A 696 40.49 0.78 -2.69
CA THR A 696 40.60 -0.66 -2.44
C THR A 696 41.69 -1.34 -3.27
N THR A 697 42.13 -2.51 -2.84
CA THR A 697 42.93 -3.45 -3.63
C THR A 697 42.37 -4.84 -3.46
N PHE A 698 42.31 -5.60 -4.55
CA PHE A 698 41.82 -6.97 -4.53
C PHE A 698 42.82 -7.88 -3.83
N ASP A 699 42.39 -8.53 -2.75
CA ASP A 699 43.14 -9.58 -2.09
C ASP A 699 42.78 -10.94 -2.70
N PRO A 700 43.73 -11.62 -3.40
CA PRO A 700 43.47 -12.91 -4.01
C PRO A 700 43.19 -14.04 -3.02
N GLN A 701 43.62 -13.91 -1.75
CA GLN A 701 43.42 -14.96 -0.75
C GLN A 701 41.98 -14.96 -0.23
N SER A 702 41.49 -13.80 0.22
CA SER A 702 40.11 -13.68 0.69
C SER A 702 39.10 -13.44 -0.43
N ARG A 703 39.56 -13.13 -1.66
CA ARG A 703 38.75 -12.75 -2.82
C ARG A 703 37.86 -11.53 -2.56
N ARG A 704 38.38 -10.55 -1.81
CA ARG A 704 37.68 -9.33 -1.42
C ARG A 704 38.45 -8.10 -1.86
N GLU A 705 37.73 -7.00 -2.03
CA GLU A 705 38.34 -5.68 -2.15
C GLU A 705 38.57 -5.09 -0.76
N LEU A 706 39.84 -4.98 -0.37
CA LEU A 706 40.23 -4.50 0.96
C LEU A 706 40.85 -3.11 0.85
N SER A 707 40.49 -2.21 1.77
CA SER A 707 41.07 -0.87 1.85
C SER A 707 41.83 -0.66 3.16
N ILE A 708 41.10 -0.47 4.25
CA ILE A 708 41.63 -0.20 5.59
C ILE A 708 41.05 -1.20 6.59
N ALA A 709 41.77 -1.48 7.66
CA ALA A 709 41.25 -2.18 8.82
C ALA A 709 40.93 -1.17 9.91
N ALA A 710 39.69 -1.17 10.41
CA ALA A 710 39.34 -0.52 11.66
C ALA A 710 39.56 -1.50 12.81
N LEU A 711 40.32 -1.10 13.82
CA LEU A 711 40.57 -1.89 15.03
C LEU A 711 39.81 -1.34 16.24
N LYS A 712 39.64 -0.01 16.28
CA LYS A 712 38.89 0.65 17.36
C LYS A 712 38.23 1.92 16.86
N VAL A 713 36.95 2.09 17.15
CA VAL A 713 36.19 3.30 16.82
C VAL A 713 35.50 3.78 18.10
N ARG A 714 35.78 5.02 18.52
CA ARG A 714 35.21 5.58 19.75
C ARG A 714 35.13 7.09 19.72
N ILE A 715 34.28 7.61 20.60
CA ILE A 715 34.28 9.02 20.99
C ILE A 715 35.32 9.21 22.09
N ALA A 716 36.27 10.12 21.89
CA ALA A 716 37.35 10.36 22.85
C ALA A 716 36.93 11.31 23.98
N ASP A 717 36.22 12.37 23.61
CA ASP A 717 35.72 13.43 24.48
C ASP A 717 34.59 14.18 23.75
N TYR A 718 33.70 14.81 24.51
CA TYR A 718 32.65 15.67 23.98
C TYR A 718 32.28 16.77 24.99
N VAL A 719 31.79 17.90 24.48
CA VAL A 719 31.32 19.06 25.24
C VAL A 719 29.99 19.52 24.65
N LEU A 720 29.01 19.76 25.53
CA LEU A 720 27.72 20.36 25.16
C LEU A 720 27.91 21.83 24.81
N GLU A 721 27.33 22.31 23.70
CA GLU A 721 27.22 23.76 23.50
C GLU A 721 26.28 24.34 24.56
N SER A 722 26.78 25.22 25.42
CA SER A 722 25.92 25.95 26.36
C SER A 722 24.93 26.80 25.55
N LYS A 723 23.61 26.66 25.80
CA LYS A 723 22.60 27.58 25.27
C LYS A 723 23.03 29.02 25.64
N ARG A 724 23.43 29.81 24.64
CA ARG A 724 23.68 31.25 24.78
C ARG A 724 22.39 32.04 24.76
#